data_AF-W4FPG2-F1
#
_entry.id   AF-W4FPG2-F1
#
_cell.length_a   1.000
_cell.length_b   1.000
_cell.length_c   1.000
_cell.angle_alpha   90.00
_cell.angle_beta   90.00
_cell.angle_gamma   90.00
#
_symmetry.space_group_name_H-M   'P 1'
#
loop_
_entity.id
_entity.type
_entity.pdbx_description
1 polymer ?
#
loop_
_entity_poly.entity_id
_entity_poly.type
_entity_poly.pdbx_seq_one_letter_code
_entity_poly.pdbx_strand_id
1 'polypeptide(L)'
;MPWWWRASPWVVKTRAKSTYVERQESGTGLSIRHPWKRVVAAMLLLGLNSLVHLVNPVAMSRAPVSIPVYGTAFNFLCRPTLLDDTLGTVTIRVSLAVLTIVLGGIFSRAVVFPLLRRYLSMFSSGHAELGRVESIKMSGGLVASSHRTVHAFANGGRPYTIQVYIGSTSQGSWTVMLCLMPLILSVVATIFNLFVPATLHVTSVLPVRYVDLYPAVRAYVLIWNGLVLFCTWDVMLQDHIRCDTVFDNWMFTFRWHVWRHQWVRISCFWLVVATLVAYAAVGLPPVHAALTQRFLDHVSTDLYFNESWRAVFSGAVVMLDVVILMQDWDFPTAASPSHVFIPGFASNVLSIRTHRFQLAFTCKWIVATLIMVMMPLDVWTFVQQLNYTPTEYGQLVVASTLQVVSMTNTTALDALACGPLCYRHPLPVDADVVATLGRFFSWPIEDKFPAVCLVAYVVFLCIRMVVNEDSRFVVSSQMQGVKQAMYRRQLDSATLPPHAVLDLVRLADIKRYYWLRRHSDDICVGLSLFGLVMMLLQLRCIWQVQVMFATETYPSNMVSTPGQTYALLIFISTLLLVFELVRRFRLTVDILKLRQKLAPTTTMWRHPRIRAQVAVELIVNMAIVPPFVTGMFVVNEYQMRASTCPPPLVREGADRCYLVLQYPYETLGMIMFLRLYWLVRLVRNHSGFYGQRVDFIGSLNNVSTDSPLWHFRAIFYHHPVFAFLTCTILTWVATAVGVSVMERPLPSPLDSEVTAMWMVIVTMATVGYGDFVPRTMAGRVITVVGGIVGGVIVISMLTSLFMGSLQTTRGEDKVLHVVRYKRWQRRRLDASVNLIAAAWKLFKLRRRSSSKCPLDATAHRRLYECMQHVRELRLGVVTEGEDTVGLVRQWHRESIEPILAQTNAQRNKTVDELEHKVR
;
A
#
# COMPACT_ATOMS: atom_id res chain seq x y z
N MET A 1 7.47 3.50 -12.90
CA MET A 1 6.68 3.63 -11.65
C MET A 1 6.07 5.04 -11.61
N PRO A 2 4.74 5.18 -11.51
CA PRO A 2 4.08 6.48 -11.64
C PRO A 2 4.37 7.37 -10.42
N TRP A 3 4.66 8.64 -10.70
CA TRP A 3 5.09 9.71 -9.79
C TRP A 3 4.16 10.03 -8.60
N TRP A 4 3.03 9.33 -8.47
CA TRP A 4 1.93 9.65 -7.56
C TRP A 4 2.26 9.34 -6.09
N TRP A 5 3.22 8.44 -5.84
CA TRP A 5 3.61 8.02 -4.50
C TRP A 5 4.84 8.75 -3.93
N ARG A 6 5.49 9.64 -4.71
CA ARG A 6 6.79 10.22 -4.33
C ARG A 6 6.77 11.69 -3.93
N ALA A 7 5.63 12.36 -3.84
CA ALA A 7 5.61 13.78 -3.55
C ALA A 7 4.60 14.11 -2.46
N SER A 8 5.07 14.68 -1.35
CA SER A 8 4.34 15.77 -0.72
C SER A 8 4.33 16.93 -1.72
N PRO A 9 3.19 17.29 -2.35
CA PRO A 9 3.15 18.32 -3.40
C PRO A 9 3.50 19.73 -2.88
N TRP A 10 3.53 19.90 -1.56
CA TRP A 10 3.58 21.19 -0.87
C TRP A 10 4.98 21.57 -0.34
N VAL A 11 5.98 20.70 -0.53
CA VAL A 11 7.36 21.03 -0.16
C VAL A 11 8.07 21.53 -1.42
N VAL A 12 8.11 22.85 -1.56
CA VAL A 12 9.11 23.53 -2.40
C VAL A 12 10.46 22.92 -2.06
N LYS A 13 11.08 22.21 -3.02
CA LYS A 13 12.48 21.78 -2.90
C LYS A 13 13.33 23.04 -2.78
N THR A 14 13.61 23.47 -1.55
CA THR A 14 14.68 24.44 -1.32
C THR A 14 15.99 23.77 -1.69
N ARG A 15 16.60 24.26 -2.78
CA ARG A 15 17.96 23.94 -3.19
C ARG A 15 18.92 24.02 -2.00
N ALA A 16 19.84 23.05 -1.95
CA ALA A 16 21.17 23.15 -1.39
C ALA A 16 21.30 23.79 0.01
N LYS A 17 21.12 22.96 1.03
CA LYS A 17 21.92 22.96 2.28
C LYS A 17 21.73 21.58 2.91
N SER A 18 22.82 21.02 3.42
CA SER A 18 22.98 19.73 4.11
C SER A 18 21.93 19.49 5.21
N THR A 19 20.71 19.17 4.80
CA THR A 19 19.55 19.02 5.68
C THR A 19 19.15 17.56 5.67
N TYR A 20 19.53 16.88 6.74
CA TYR A 20 19.04 15.57 7.11
C TYR A 20 17.51 15.56 6.98
N VAL A 21 17.01 14.90 5.93
CA VAL A 21 15.58 14.69 5.73
C VAL A 21 15.14 13.67 6.78
N GLU A 22 14.33 14.14 7.71
CA GLU A 22 13.91 13.43 8.92
C GLU A 22 12.90 12.33 8.54
N ARG A 23 13.37 11.09 8.35
CA ARG A 23 12.50 9.92 8.30
C ARG A 23 12.47 9.28 9.68
N GLN A 24 11.38 9.55 10.42
CA GLN A 24 11.09 8.87 11.68
C GLN A 24 10.60 7.45 11.35
N GLU A 25 11.28 6.44 11.88
CA GLU A 25 10.65 5.13 12.01
C GLU A 25 9.39 5.32 12.85
N SER A 26 8.26 4.99 12.23
CA SER A 26 6.97 4.94 12.89
C SER A 26 7.04 3.97 14.06
N GLY A 27 6.35 4.25 15.16
CA GLY A 27 6.23 3.30 16.28
C GLY A 27 5.72 1.90 15.86
N THR A 28 5.22 1.76 14.64
CA THR A 28 4.92 0.48 13.99
C THR A 28 6.16 -0.37 13.69
N GLY A 29 7.34 0.21 13.38
CA GLY A 29 8.58 -0.54 13.14
C GLY A 29 9.09 -1.26 14.40
N LEU A 30 9.12 -0.56 15.54
CA LEU A 30 9.42 -1.15 16.86
C LEU A 30 8.35 -2.15 17.32
N SER A 31 7.07 -1.90 16.98
CA SER A 31 5.98 -2.82 17.28
C SER A 31 6.08 -4.12 16.48
N ILE A 32 6.42 -4.06 15.19
CA ILE A 32 6.57 -5.25 14.33
C ILE A 32 7.82 -6.05 14.70
N ARG A 33 8.93 -5.35 14.99
CA ARG A 33 10.23 -5.96 15.30
C ARG A 33 10.37 -6.39 16.78
N HIS A 34 9.28 -6.48 17.53
CA HIS A 34 9.34 -6.96 18.91
C HIS A 34 9.74 -8.45 18.94
N PRO A 35 10.69 -8.89 19.79
CA PRO A 35 11.24 -10.25 19.77
C PRO A 35 10.16 -11.35 19.88
N TRP A 36 9.19 -11.21 20.80
CA TRP A 36 8.04 -12.11 20.89
C TRP A 36 7.25 -12.26 19.58
N LYS A 37 7.00 -11.17 18.84
CA LYS A 37 6.21 -11.25 17.60
C LYS A 37 6.95 -11.97 16.49
N ARG A 38 8.28 -11.85 16.45
CA ARG A 38 9.13 -12.57 15.50
C ARG A 38 9.12 -14.07 15.77
N VAL A 39 9.23 -14.45 17.04
CA VAL A 39 9.13 -15.85 17.47
C VAL A 39 7.75 -16.43 17.15
N VAL A 40 6.67 -15.69 17.43
CA VAL A 40 5.30 -16.10 17.08
C VAL A 40 5.12 -16.26 15.58
N ALA A 41 5.67 -15.35 14.76
CA ALA A 41 5.62 -15.48 13.30
C ALA A 41 6.33 -16.75 12.81
N ALA A 42 7.49 -17.09 13.37
CA ALA A 42 8.20 -18.32 13.03
C ALA A 42 7.47 -19.60 13.50
N MET A 43 6.80 -19.55 14.65
CA MET A 43 5.95 -20.66 15.12
C MET A 43 4.73 -20.85 14.21
N LEU A 44 4.08 -19.75 13.81
CA LEU A 44 2.97 -19.78 12.87
C LEU A 44 3.41 -20.29 11.50
N LEU A 45 4.60 -19.91 11.02
CA LEU A 45 5.17 -20.41 9.77
C LEU A 45 5.31 -21.94 9.82
N LEU A 46 5.93 -22.48 10.89
CA LEU A 46 6.09 -23.93 11.06
C LEU A 46 4.75 -24.68 11.06
N GLY A 47 3.76 -24.17 11.81
CA GLY A 47 2.44 -24.78 11.91
C GLY A 47 1.63 -24.71 10.61
N LEU A 48 1.56 -23.54 9.99
CA LEU A 48 0.84 -23.35 8.73
C LEU A 48 1.49 -24.10 7.57
N ASN A 49 2.81 -24.11 7.47
CA ASN A 49 3.50 -24.83 6.40
C ASN A 49 3.27 -26.35 6.53
N SER A 50 3.32 -26.89 7.76
CA SER A 50 2.94 -28.28 8.02
C SER A 50 1.49 -28.60 7.63
N LEU A 51 0.55 -27.68 7.91
CA LEU A 51 -0.86 -27.82 7.52
C LEU A 51 -1.05 -27.79 6.00
N VAL A 52 -0.39 -26.87 5.30
CA VAL A 52 -0.47 -26.74 3.83
C VAL A 52 -0.04 -28.05 3.17
N HIS A 53 1.06 -28.66 3.61
CA HIS A 53 1.52 -29.93 3.06
C HIS A 53 0.71 -31.17 3.48
N LEU A 54 -0.04 -31.07 4.59
CA LEU A 54 -0.98 -32.12 5.02
C LEU A 54 -2.22 -32.14 4.12
N VAL A 55 -2.80 -30.96 3.85
CA VAL A 55 -4.07 -30.82 3.12
C VAL A 55 -3.87 -30.84 1.60
N ASN A 56 -2.64 -30.66 1.11
CA ASN A 56 -2.35 -30.61 -0.33
C ASN A 56 -2.74 -31.93 -1.05
N PRO A 57 -3.76 -31.92 -1.95
CA PRO A 57 -4.20 -33.13 -2.64
C PRO A 57 -3.15 -33.66 -3.63
N VAL A 58 -2.24 -32.81 -4.12
CA VAL A 58 -1.16 -33.22 -5.04
C VAL A 58 -0.20 -34.20 -4.37
N ALA A 59 -0.10 -34.18 -3.03
CA ALA A 59 0.79 -35.08 -2.30
C ALA A 59 0.47 -36.57 -2.50
N MET A 60 -0.78 -36.90 -2.87
CA MET A 60 -1.21 -38.27 -3.16
C MET A 60 -1.30 -38.55 -4.66
N SER A 61 -0.96 -37.59 -5.52
CA SER A 61 -1.00 -37.77 -6.97
C SER A 61 0.12 -38.71 -7.44
N ARG A 62 -0.21 -39.57 -8.42
CA ARG A 62 0.76 -40.44 -9.11
C ARG A 62 1.24 -39.86 -10.44
N ALA A 63 0.94 -38.59 -10.71
CA ALA A 63 1.45 -37.85 -11.87
C ALA A 63 2.95 -37.55 -11.73
N PRO A 64 3.67 -37.35 -12.87
CA PRO A 64 5.07 -36.96 -12.84
C PRO A 64 5.24 -35.56 -12.26
N VAL A 65 6.27 -35.37 -11.43
CA VAL A 65 6.54 -34.09 -10.76
C VAL A 65 7.03 -33.07 -11.77
N SER A 66 6.50 -31.85 -11.71
CA SER A 66 7.05 -30.70 -12.43
C SER A 66 7.40 -29.58 -11.45
N ILE A 67 8.69 -29.22 -11.39
CA ILE A 67 9.17 -28.09 -10.58
C ILE A 67 9.84 -27.09 -11.53
N PRO A 68 9.19 -25.94 -11.83
CA PRO A 68 9.80 -24.91 -12.65
C PRO A 68 11.13 -24.44 -12.06
N VAL A 69 12.11 -24.11 -12.92
CA VAL A 69 13.48 -23.67 -12.56
C VAL A 69 14.33 -24.74 -11.86
N TYR A 70 13.88 -25.24 -10.70
CA TYR A 70 14.62 -26.23 -9.91
C TYR A 70 14.64 -27.61 -10.57
N GLY A 71 13.51 -28.04 -11.15
CA GLY A 71 13.44 -29.29 -11.92
C GLY A 71 14.28 -29.23 -13.18
N THR A 72 14.28 -28.10 -13.89
CA THR A 72 15.17 -27.89 -15.05
C THR A 72 16.64 -27.88 -14.66
N ALA A 73 17.01 -27.20 -13.56
CA ALA A 73 18.38 -27.17 -13.08
C ALA A 73 18.86 -28.55 -12.62
N PHE A 74 18.00 -29.31 -11.94
CA PHE A 74 18.28 -30.68 -11.54
C PHE A 74 18.43 -31.60 -12.74
N ASN A 75 17.49 -31.57 -13.70
CA ASN A 75 17.58 -32.37 -14.92
C ASN A 75 18.80 -31.97 -15.78
N PHE A 76 19.22 -30.70 -15.77
CA PHE A 76 20.40 -30.30 -16.50
C PHE A 76 21.66 -30.99 -15.98
N LEU A 77 21.76 -31.21 -14.66
CA LEU A 77 22.90 -31.88 -14.02
C LEU A 77 22.75 -33.41 -13.96
N CYS A 78 21.54 -33.90 -13.64
CA CYS A 78 21.31 -35.25 -13.13
C CYS A 78 20.18 -36.02 -13.85
N ARG A 79 19.64 -35.57 -14.99
CA ARG A 79 18.61 -36.38 -15.70
C ARG A 79 19.19 -37.73 -16.16
N PRO A 80 18.40 -38.82 -16.07
CA PRO A 80 18.75 -40.13 -16.64
C PRO A 80 18.99 -40.07 -18.15
N THR A 81 19.81 -40.97 -18.66
CA THR A 81 20.10 -41.09 -20.10
C THR A 81 18.83 -41.51 -20.86
N LEU A 82 18.43 -40.73 -21.86
CA LEU A 82 17.34 -41.10 -22.77
C LEU A 82 17.83 -42.07 -23.84
N LEU A 83 16.90 -42.75 -24.52
CA LEU A 83 17.20 -43.70 -25.60
C LEU A 83 17.94 -43.04 -26.78
N ASP A 84 17.67 -41.76 -27.03
CA ASP A 84 18.31 -40.98 -28.11
C ASP A 84 19.59 -40.23 -27.65
N ASP A 85 20.02 -40.38 -26.38
CA ASP A 85 21.21 -39.69 -25.88
C ASP A 85 22.50 -40.35 -26.42
N THR A 86 23.34 -39.58 -27.11
CA THR A 86 24.69 -40.01 -27.48
C THR A 86 25.68 -39.70 -26.36
N LEU A 87 26.83 -40.40 -26.32
CA LEU A 87 27.89 -40.12 -25.34
C LEU A 87 28.37 -38.66 -25.43
N GLY A 88 28.36 -38.06 -26.63
CA GLY A 88 28.66 -36.66 -26.86
C GLY A 88 27.65 -35.69 -26.24
N THR A 89 26.34 -35.93 -26.41
CA THR A 89 25.31 -35.03 -25.86
C THR A 89 25.29 -35.05 -24.33
N VAL A 90 25.50 -36.22 -23.72
CA VAL A 90 25.58 -36.36 -22.25
C VAL A 90 26.82 -35.66 -21.70
N THR A 91 28.00 -35.88 -22.30
CA THR A 91 29.25 -35.26 -21.83
C THR A 91 29.23 -33.73 -21.98
N ILE A 92 28.69 -33.21 -23.09
CA ILE A 92 28.51 -31.77 -23.29
C ILE A 92 27.54 -31.19 -22.27
N ARG A 93 26.38 -31.82 -22.04
CA ARG A 93 25.40 -31.34 -21.06
C ARG A 93 26.00 -31.26 -19.64
N VAL A 94 26.61 -32.36 -19.17
CA VAL A 94 27.15 -32.43 -17.81
C VAL A 94 28.33 -31.48 -17.63
N SER A 95 29.24 -31.42 -18.61
CA SER A 95 30.37 -30.47 -18.56
C SER A 95 29.90 -29.01 -18.56
N LEU A 96 28.90 -28.67 -19.39
CA LEU A 96 28.29 -27.35 -19.41
C LEU A 96 27.58 -27.02 -18.09
N ALA A 97 26.87 -27.99 -17.48
CA ALA A 97 26.23 -27.83 -16.17
C ALA A 97 27.26 -27.56 -15.06
N VAL A 98 28.33 -28.35 -14.99
CA VAL A 98 29.41 -28.17 -14.00
C VAL A 98 30.14 -26.84 -14.21
N LEU A 99 30.45 -26.49 -15.47
CA LEU A 99 31.05 -25.20 -15.81
C LEU A 99 30.13 -24.04 -15.40
N THR A 100 28.82 -24.18 -15.58
CA THR A 100 27.81 -23.18 -15.18
C THR A 100 27.77 -22.98 -13.67
N ILE A 101 27.94 -24.02 -12.86
CA ILE A 101 28.00 -23.88 -11.39
C ILE A 101 29.22 -23.04 -11.00
N VAL A 102 30.39 -23.28 -11.60
CA VAL A 102 31.62 -22.52 -11.27
C VAL A 102 31.54 -21.09 -11.80
N LEU A 103 31.29 -20.91 -13.10
CA LEU A 103 31.23 -19.59 -13.74
C LEU A 103 30.04 -18.77 -13.26
N GLY A 104 28.89 -19.39 -13.03
CA GLY A 104 27.69 -18.74 -12.48
C GLY A 104 27.92 -18.20 -11.07
N GLY A 105 28.75 -18.86 -10.27
CA GLY A 105 29.12 -18.40 -8.92
C GLY A 105 30.03 -17.20 -8.97
N ILE A 106 31.03 -17.26 -9.86
CA ILE A 106 31.93 -16.14 -10.12
C ILE A 106 31.14 -14.95 -10.67
N PHE A 107 30.25 -15.16 -11.64
CA PHE A 107 29.39 -14.13 -12.23
C PHE A 107 28.45 -13.49 -11.20
N SER A 108 27.76 -14.32 -10.40
CA SER A 108 26.85 -13.85 -9.35
C SER A 108 27.58 -12.96 -8.34
N ARG A 109 28.82 -13.33 -7.99
CA ARG A 109 29.63 -12.57 -7.04
C ARG A 109 30.29 -11.33 -7.65
N ALA A 110 30.81 -11.42 -8.87
CA ALA A 110 31.62 -10.37 -9.49
C ALA A 110 30.78 -9.31 -10.21
N VAL A 111 29.59 -9.67 -10.69
CA VAL A 111 28.72 -8.79 -11.49
C VAL A 111 27.41 -8.52 -10.77
N VAL A 112 26.65 -9.57 -10.44
CA VAL A 112 25.28 -9.40 -9.90
C VAL A 112 25.30 -8.78 -8.51
N PHE A 113 26.14 -9.28 -7.61
CA PHE A 113 26.21 -8.79 -6.24
C PHE A 113 26.62 -7.31 -6.14
N PRO A 114 27.64 -6.79 -6.85
CA PRO A 114 27.94 -5.36 -6.89
C PRO A 114 26.81 -4.49 -7.44
N LEU A 115 26.07 -4.98 -8.45
CA LEU A 115 24.89 -4.29 -8.98
C LEU A 115 23.77 -4.21 -7.94
N LEU A 116 23.43 -5.34 -7.30
CA LEU A 116 22.44 -5.38 -6.22
C LEU A 116 22.85 -4.47 -5.06
N ARG A 117 24.13 -4.47 -4.70
CA ARG A 117 24.70 -3.58 -3.66
C ARG A 117 24.54 -2.10 -3.98
N ARG A 118 24.60 -1.70 -5.26
CA ARG A 118 24.45 -0.29 -5.68
C ARG A 118 23.00 0.20 -5.56
N TYR A 119 22.03 -0.67 -5.82
CA TYR A 119 20.61 -0.28 -5.90
C TYR A 119 19.77 -0.70 -4.69
N LEU A 120 20.12 -1.79 -4.00
CA LEU A 120 19.37 -2.32 -2.86
C LEU A 120 20.12 -2.06 -1.56
N SER A 121 19.45 -1.38 -0.64
CA SER A 121 19.93 -1.11 0.72
C SER A 121 20.28 -2.39 1.49
N MET A 122 19.65 -3.51 1.15
CA MET A 122 19.86 -4.82 1.76
C MET A 122 21.28 -5.36 1.59
N PHE A 123 21.88 -5.14 0.42
CA PHE A 123 23.26 -5.56 0.11
C PHE A 123 24.25 -4.40 0.20
N SER A 124 23.74 -3.18 0.28
CA SER A 124 24.51 -1.99 0.58
C SER A 124 24.86 -1.98 2.05
N SER A 125 26.13 -2.23 2.37
CA SER A 125 26.68 -1.62 3.57
C SER A 125 26.51 -0.12 3.41
N GLY A 126 25.52 0.48 4.10
CA GLY A 126 25.20 1.92 4.08
C GLY A 126 26.33 2.83 4.57
N HIS A 127 27.57 2.34 4.51
CA HIS A 127 28.83 2.92 4.93
C HIS A 127 29.81 3.05 3.75
N ALA A 128 29.43 2.67 2.52
CA ALA A 128 30.32 2.70 1.35
C ALA A 128 30.72 4.11 0.89
N GLU A 129 29.90 5.14 1.11
CA GLU A 129 30.26 6.55 0.76
C GLU A 129 31.23 7.21 1.75
N LEU A 130 31.56 6.54 2.87
CA LEU A 130 32.69 6.92 3.74
C LEU A 130 33.99 6.23 3.33
N GLY A 131 34.08 5.76 2.08
CA GLY A 131 35.29 5.21 1.46
C GLY A 131 36.49 6.15 1.40
N ARG A 132 36.44 7.35 2.00
CA ARG A 132 37.63 7.96 2.62
C ARG A 132 37.82 7.31 3.98
N VAL A 133 38.53 6.18 3.95
CA VAL A 133 39.14 5.51 5.10
C VAL A 133 39.70 6.57 6.06
N GLU A 134 39.03 6.82 7.19
CA GLU A 134 39.71 7.28 8.39
C GLU A 134 40.55 6.11 8.87
N SER A 135 41.74 5.97 8.26
CA SER A 135 42.81 5.17 8.83
C SER A 135 43.21 5.86 10.11
N ILE A 136 42.76 5.35 11.25
CA ILE A 136 43.36 5.74 12.52
C ILE A 136 44.81 5.21 12.46
N LYS A 137 45.78 6.12 12.29
CA LYS A 137 47.19 5.81 12.54
C LYS A 137 47.32 5.56 14.05
N MET A 138 47.16 4.32 14.48
CA MET A 138 47.80 3.89 15.72
C MET A 138 49.24 3.55 15.41
N SER A 139 50.15 3.93 16.31
CA SER A 139 51.58 3.61 16.27
C SER A 139 51.76 2.10 16.14
N GLY A 140 51.95 1.60 14.91
CA GLY A 140 52.03 0.15 14.64
C GLY A 140 51.40 -0.34 13.33
N GLY A 141 50.81 0.52 12.50
CA GLY A 141 50.38 0.16 11.13
C GLY A 141 48.88 0.29 10.87
N LEU A 142 48.52 0.27 9.58
CA LEU A 142 47.14 0.36 9.08
C LEU A 142 46.39 -0.94 9.33
N VAL A 143 45.63 -1.04 10.43
CA VAL A 143 44.71 -2.16 10.67
C VAL A 143 43.29 -1.72 10.28
N ALA A 144 42.71 -2.36 9.24
CA ALA A 144 41.30 -2.20 8.92
C ALA A 144 40.45 -2.80 10.05
N SER A 145 39.63 -1.99 10.73
CA SER A 145 38.75 -2.51 11.79
C SER A 145 37.65 -3.40 11.18
N SER A 146 37.56 -4.64 11.67
CA SER A 146 36.53 -5.62 11.26
C SER A 146 35.14 -5.29 11.82
N HIS A 147 35.11 -4.58 12.95
CA HIS A 147 33.90 -4.13 13.65
C HIS A 147 33.89 -2.61 13.78
N ARG A 148 32.68 -2.02 13.75
CA ARG A 148 32.45 -0.60 14.00
C ARG A 148 31.51 -0.43 15.18
N THR A 149 31.83 0.51 16.06
CA THR A 149 30.94 0.93 17.14
C THR A 149 29.80 1.79 16.58
N VAL A 150 28.59 1.34 16.83
CA VAL A 150 27.34 2.05 16.52
C VAL A 150 26.78 2.55 17.84
N HIS A 151 26.62 3.86 17.95
CA HIS A 151 25.98 4.49 19.11
C HIS A 151 24.49 4.67 18.79
N ALA A 152 23.63 4.17 19.67
CA ALA A 152 22.18 4.28 19.54
C ALA A 152 21.56 4.64 20.90
N PHE A 153 20.27 4.95 20.91
CA PHE A 153 19.54 5.28 22.14
C PHE A 153 18.29 4.40 22.22
N ALA A 154 17.93 3.99 23.43
CA ALA A 154 16.86 3.06 23.73
C ALA A 154 15.61 3.79 24.23
N ASN A 155 14.44 3.12 24.24
CA ASN A 155 13.18 3.73 24.67
C ASN A 155 13.35 4.40 26.04
N GLY A 156 13.05 5.70 26.13
CA GLY A 156 13.35 6.52 27.31
C GLY A 156 14.66 7.31 27.29
N GLY A 157 15.42 7.27 26.19
CA GLY A 157 16.62 8.08 25.98
C GLY A 157 17.90 7.52 26.60
N ARG A 158 17.93 6.23 26.94
CA ARG A 158 19.12 5.56 27.47
C ARG A 158 20.12 5.32 26.32
N PRO A 159 21.34 5.90 26.33
CA PRO A 159 22.34 5.59 25.31
C PRO A 159 22.80 4.14 25.45
N TYR A 160 23.00 3.46 24.33
CA TYR A 160 23.65 2.16 24.28
C TYR A 160 24.57 2.07 23.08
N THR A 161 25.59 1.23 23.16
CA THR A 161 26.60 1.07 22.12
C THR A 161 26.64 -0.39 21.69
N ILE A 162 26.66 -0.63 20.38
CA ILE A 162 26.76 -1.97 19.80
C ILE A 162 27.89 -1.96 18.80
N GLN A 163 28.77 -2.96 18.89
CA GLN A 163 29.76 -3.21 17.85
C GLN A 163 29.13 -4.09 16.77
N VAL A 164 29.11 -3.59 15.53
CA VAL A 164 28.52 -4.29 14.38
C VAL A 164 29.63 -4.69 13.43
N TYR A 165 29.57 -5.91 12.91
CA TYR A 165 30.50 -6.40 11.91
C TYR A 165 30.23 -5.75 10.55
N ILE A 166 31.18 -4.96 10.05
CA ILE A 166 31.12 -4.27 8.74
C ILE A 166 32.23 -4.79 7.81
N GLY A 167 33.10 -5.67 8.32
CA GLY A 167 34.44 -5.94 7.82
C GLY A 167 34.59 -6.64 6.46
N SER A 168 33.56 -6.75 5.61
CA SER A 168 33.80 -7.14 4.22
C SER A 168 32.81 -6.53 3.23
N THR A 169 33.32 -6.13 2.06
CA THR A 169 32.51 -5.79 0.88
C THR A 169 31.72 -6.99 0.32
N SER A 170 31.81 -8.17 0.96
CA SER A 170 31.29 -9.45 0.48
C SER A 170 30.22 -10.07 1.37
N GLN A 171 29.71 -9.36 2.39
CA GLN A 171 28.60 -9.83 3.23
C GLN A 171 27.36 -10.14 2.39
N GLY A 172 26.73 -11.29 2.60
CA GLY A 172 25.56 -11.73 1.83
C GLY A 172 25.83 -12.17 0.39
N SER A 173 27.07 -12.05 -0.12
CA SER A 173 27.39 -12.47 -1.50
C SER A 173 27.18 -13.96 -1.74
N TRP A 174 27.45 -14.80 -0.74
CA TRP A 174 27.25 -16.25 -0.81
C TRP A 174 25.76 -16.63 -0.86
N THR A 175 24.89 -15.88 -0.17
CA THR A 175 23.44 -16.04 -0.24
C THR A 175 22.92 -15.75 -1.64
N VAL A 176 23.39 -14.65 -2.25
CA VAL A 176 23.05 -14.28 -3.64
C VAL A 176 23.54 -15.34 -4.62
N MET A 177 24.77 -15.84 -4.46
CA MET A 177 25.28 -16.94 -5.27
C MET A 177 24.35 -18.16 -5.16
N LEU A 178 24.02 -18.61 -3.96
CA LEU A 178 23.21 -19.81 -3.73
C LEU A 178 21.78 -19.67 -4.29
N CYS A 179 21.13 -18.52 -4.09
CA CYS A 179 19.75 -18.31 -4.56
C CYS A 179 19.66 -18.15 -6.10
N LEU A 180 20.69 -17.58 -6.74
CA LEU A 180 20.69 -17.39 -8.20
C LEU A 180 21.17 -18.62 -8.98
N MET A 181 21.86 -19.57 -8.35
CA MET A 181 22.39 -20.76 -9.03
C MET A 181 21.34 -21.55 -9.82
N PRO A 182 20.18 -21.94 -9.25
CA PRO A 182 19.18 -22.70 -9.99
C PRO A 182 18.63 -21.91 -11.18
N LEU A 183 18.50 -20.59 -11.04
CA LEU A 183 18.02 -19.72 -12.11
C LEU A 183 19.05 -19.64 -13.25
N ILE A 184 20.33 -19.45 -12.93
CA ILE A 184 21.41 -19.42 -13.93
C ILE A 184 21.50 -20.78 -14.65
N LEU A 185 21.43 -21.89 -13.91
CA LEU A 185 21.39 -23.24 -14.49
C LEU A 185 20.19 -23.44 -15.42
N SER A 186 19.00 -22.96 -15.02
CA SER A 186 17.81 -23.05 -15.87
C SER A 186 17.94 -22.23 -17.15
N VAL A 187 18.52 -21.03 -17.09
CA VAL A 187 18.76 -20.18 -18.27
C VAL A 187 19.75 -20.86 -19.22
N VAL A 188 20.86 -21.41 -18.70
CA VAL A 188 21.81 -22.15 -19.55
C VAL A 188 21.20 -23.42 -20.12
N ALA A 189 20.34 -24.12 -19.36
CA ALA A 189 19.59 -25.27 -19.85
C ALA A 189 18.64 -24.88 -21.00
N THR A 190 17.97 -23.73 -20.91
CA THR A 190 17.14 -23.24 -22.03
C THR A 190 17.97 -22.87 -23.26
N ILE A 191 19.18 -22.33 -23.07
CA ILE A 191 20.10 -22.07 -24.19
C ILE A 191 20.56 -23.39 -24.81
N PHE A 192 20.91 -24.39 -24.00
CA PHE A 192 21.27 -25.74 -24.46
C PHE A 192 20.13 -26.37 -25.28
N ASN A 193 18.88 -26.19 -24.84
CA ASN A 193 17.71 -26.67 -25.57
C ASN A 193 17.58 -26.07 -26.97
N LEU A 194 18.09 -24.87 -27.25
CA LEU A 194 18.06 -24.28 -28.60
C LEU A 194 18.94 -25.03 -29.61
N PHE A 195 19.95 -25.78 -29.13
CA PHE A 195 20.92 -26.47 -29.97
C PHE A 195 20.67 -27.98 -30.10
N VAL A 196 19.58 -28.48 -29.50
CA VAL A 196 19.32 -29.91 -29.31
C VAL A 196 17.91 -30.23 -29.79
N PRO A 197 17.68 -31.38 -30.48
CA PRO A 197 16.36 -31.76 -30.97
C PRO A 197 15.34 -31.94 -29.84
N ALA A 198 14.06 -31.83 -30.19
CA ALA A 198 12.98 -31.74 -29.20
C ALA A 198 12.86 -32.95 -28.25
N THR A 199 13.26 -34.14 -28.69
CA THR A 199 13.27 -35.36 -27.88
C THR A 199 14.30 -35.32 -26.74
N LEU A 200 15.34 -34.50 -26.88
CA LEU A 200 16.44 -34.39 -25.95
C LEU A 200 16.37 -33.13 -25.08
N HIS A 201 15.30 -32.31 -25.18
CA HIS A 201 15.15 -31.12 -24.35
C HIS A 201 15.20 -31.43 -22.85
N VAL A 202 15.88 -30.55 -22.13
CA VAL A 202 15.89 -30.52 -20.67
C VAL A 202 14.63 -29.81 -20.20
N THR A 203 13.66 -30.56 -19.69
CA THR A 203 12.38 -30.05 -19.20
C THR A 203 12.36 -29.91 -17.68
N SER A 204 11.31 -29.27 -17.14
CA SER A 204 11.10 -29.13 -15.69
C SER A 204 10.54 -30.39 -15.01
N VAL A 205 10.24 -31.42 -15.80
CA VAL A 205 9.56 -32.64 -15.35
C VAL A 205 10.59 -33.64 -14.87
N LEU A 206 10.47 -34.05 -13.61
CA LEU A 206 11.36 -35.01 -12.98
C LEU A 206 10.86 -36.43 -13.26
N PRO A 207 11.76 -37.43 -13.38
CA PRO A 207 11.41 -38.84 -13.53
C PRO A 207 10.98 -39.46 -12.18
N VAL A 208 10.22 -38.72 -11.38
CA VAL A 208 9.74 -39.09 -10.05
C VAL A 208 8.28 -38.67 -9.96
N ARG A 209 7.44 -39.47 -9.28
CA ARG A 209 6.01 -39.17 -9.08
C ARG A 209 5.81 -38.35 -7.81
N TYR A 210 4.71 -37.60 -7.73
CA TYR A 210 4.43 -36.75 -6.57
C TYR A 210 4.34 -37.56 -5.27
N VAL A 211 3.66 -38.70 -5.27
CA VAL A 211 3.53 -39.59 -4.12
C VAL A 211 4.88 -40.01 -3.51
N ASP A 212 5.92 -40.17 -4.34
CA ASP A 212 7.26 -40.60 -3.89
C ASP A 212 8.10 -39.41 -3.39
N LEU A 213 7.93 -38.22 -3.98
CA LEU A 213 8.70 -37.03 -3.64
C LEU A 213 8.16 -36.31 -2.39
N TYR A 214 6.84 -36.27 -2.22
CA TYR A 214 6.19 -35.47 -1.17
C TYR A 214 6.58 -35.82 0.26
N PRO A 215 6.83 -37.10 0.64
CA PRO A 215 7.39 -37.43 1.95
C PRO A 215 8.72 -36.73 2.21
N ALA A 216 9.62 -36.67 1.22
CA ALA A 216 10.90 -35.97 1.33
C ALA A 216 10.72 -34.44 1.40
N VAL A 217 9.77 -33.89 0.64
CA VAL A 217 9.43 -32.45 0.69
C VAL A 217 8.91 -32.08 2.09
N ARG A 218 8.02 -32.88 2.67
CA ARG A 218 7.50 -32.66 4.04
C ARG A 218 8.60 -32.72 5.09
N ALA A 219 9.50 -33.69 4.99
CA ALA A 219 10.67 -33.80 5.86
C ALA A 219 11.57 -32.56 5.75
N TYR A 220 11.87 -32.14 4.51
CA TYR A 220 12.67 -30.96 4.23
C TYR A 220 12.04 -29.69 4.83
N VAL A 221 10.77 -29.42 4.53
CA VAL A 221 10.02 -28.26 5.02
C VAL A 221 10.00 -28.22 6.54
N LEU A 222 9.79 -29.36 7.20
CA LEU A 222 9.78 -29.45 8.66
C LEU A 222 11.14 -29.11 9.28
N ILE A 223 12.22 -29.70 8.74
CA ILE A 223 13.59 -29.47 9.24
C ILE A 223 13.94 -27.99 9.10
N TRP A 224 13.78 -27.42 7.91
CA TRP A 224 14.21 -26.05 7.64
C TRP A 224 13.37 -25.00 8.36
N ASN A 225 12.04 -25.15 8.42
CA ASN A 225 11.21 -24.24 9.22
C ASN A 225 11.48 -24.38 10.73
N GLY A 226 11.77 -25.60 11.19
CA GLY A 226 12.24 -25.84 12.57
C GLY A 226 13.57 -25.14 12.85
N LEU A 227 14.51 -25.15 11.90
CA LEU A 227 15.77 -24.41 12.00
C LEU A 227 15.57 -22.90 11.94
N VAL A 228 14.66 -22.39 11.10
CA VAL A 228 14.30 -20.96 11.09
C VAL A 228 13.73 -20.55 12.45
N LEU A 229 12.82 -21.34 13.02
CA LEU A 229 12.27 -21.09 14.37
C LEU A 229 13.38 -21.08 15.43
N PHE A 230 14.25 -22.09 15.45
CA PHE A 230 15.34 -22.15 16.43
C PHE A 230 16.33 -21.00 16.25
N CYS A 231 16.77 -20.72 15.01
CA CYS A 231 17.77 -19.69 14.76
C CYS A 231 17.21 -18.29 15.02
N THR A 232 15.94 -18.03 14.70
CA THR A 232 15.30 -16.75 15.06
C THR A 232 15.21 -16.59 16.57
N TRP A 233 14.80 -17.63 17.30
CA TRP A 233 14.78 -17.66 18.75
C TRP A 233 16.17 -17.41 19.35
N ASP A 234 17.19 -18.12 18.87
CA ASP A 234 18.57 -18.00 19.32
C ASP A 234 19.13 -16.58 19.13
N VAL A 235 18.94 -15.97 17.94
CA VAL A 235 19.37 -14.59 17.68
C VAL A 235 18.69 -13.59 18.63
N MET A 236 17.40 -13.77 18.93
CA MET A 236 16.68 -12.89 19.86
C MET A 236 17.18 -13.04 21.31
N LEU A 237 17.50 -14.25 21.74
CA LEU A 237 18.03 -14.48 23.09
C LEU A 237 19.47 -13.99 23.27
N GLN A 238 20.29 -14.02 22.23
CA GLN A 238 21.69 -13.59 22.29
C GLN A 238 21.88 -12.07 22.35
N ASP A 239 21.01 -11.29 21.71
CA ASP A 239 21.12 -9.83 21.64
C ASP A 239 20.62 -9.16 22.93
N HIS A 240 21.32 -9.44 24.03
CA HIS A 240 21.01 -8.90 25.35
C HIS A 240 21.01 -7.36 25.37
N ILE A 241 21.91 -6.70 24.64
CA ILE A 241 21.99 -5.24 24.62
C ILE A 241 20.67 -4.62 24.17
N ARG A 242 20.08 -5.08 23.06
CA ARG A 242 18.80 -4.55 22.58
C ARG A 242 17.63 -5.01 23.46
N CYS A 243 17.62 -6.26 23.91
CA CYS A 243 16.56 -6.78 24.78
C CYS A 243 16.48 -6.03 26.12
N ASP A 244 17.62 -5.69 26.72
CA ASP A 244 17.68 -5.02 28.02
C ASP A 244 17.39 -3.52 27.92
N THR A 245 17.80 -2.89 26.80
CA THR A 245 17.68 -1.44 26.63
C THR A 245 16.39 -1.02 25.93
N VAL A 246 15.92 -1.78 24.92
CA VAL A 246 14.80 -1.39 24.04
C VAL A 246 13.50 -2.10 24.39
N PHE A 247 13.57 -3.35 24.89
CA PHE A 247 12.41 -4.25 25.03
C PHE A 247 12.18 -4.71 26.49
N ASP A 248 12.34 -3.81 27.45
CA ASP A 248 11.97 -4.01 28.86
C ASP A 248 12.46 -5.33 29.47
N ASN A 249 13.74 -5.68 29.22
CA ASN A 249 14.36 -6.90 29.75
C ASN A 249 13.64 -8.20 29.36
N TRP A 250 13.10 -8.29 28.13
CA TRP A 250 12.40 -9.48 27.63
C TRP A 250 13.16 -10.78 27.94
N MET A 251 12.51 -11.73 28.62
CA MET A 251 13.08 -13.03 29.03
C MET A 251 14.44 -12.96 29.77
N PHE A 252 14.67 -11.94 30.60
CA PHE A 252 15.96 -11.75 31.29
C PHE A 252 16.43 -12.97 32.08
N THR A 253 15.57 -13.57 32.92
CA THR A 253 15.96 -14.71 33.77
C THR A 253 16.50 -15.89 32.97
N PHE A 254 15.81 -16.24 31.87
CA PHE A 254 16.21 -17.36 31.01
C PHE A 254 17.48 -17.03 30.21
N ARG A 255 17.57 -15.83 29.61
CA ARG A 255 18.77 -15.40 28.88
C ARG A 255 20.00 -15.40 29.76
N TRP A 256 19.88 -14.84 30.96
CA TRP A 256 21.02 -14.64 31.85
C TRP A 256 21.54 -15.94 32.45
N HIS A 257 20.65 -16.81 32.96
CA HIS A 257 21.04 -18.03 33.67
C HIS A 257 21.26 -19.22 32.75
N VAL A 258 20.56 -19.30 31.61
CA VAL A 258 20.60 -20.48 30.73
C VAL A 258 21.33 -20.15 29.42
N TRP A 259 20.83 -19.17 28.67
CA TRP A 259 21.25 -18.94 27.28
C TRP A 259 22.59 -18.20 27.11
N ARG A 260 23.11 -17.59 28.20
CA ARG A 260 24.43 -16.94 28.22
C ARG A 260 25.57 -17.95 28.05
N HIS A 261 25.36 -19.18 28.50
CA HIS A 261 26.36 -20.24 28.48
C HIS A 261 26.48 -20.85 27.07
N GLN A 262 27.62 -20.63 26.40
CA GLN A 262 27.83 -21.07 25.01
C GLN A 262 27.69 -22.59 24.82
N TRP A 263 28.13 -23.40 25.78
CA TRP A 263 28.01 -24.86 25.75
C TRP A 263 26.54 -25.31 25.71
N VAL A 264 25.67 -24.72 26.53
CA VAL A 264 24.23 -24.99 26.53
C VAL A 264 23.64 -24.69 25.15
N ARG A 265 23.91 -23.51 24.57
CA ARG A 265 23.41 -23.13 23.24
C ARG A 265 23.87 -24.10 22.15
N ILE A 266 25.18 -24.42 22.11
CA ILE A 266 25.76 -25.29 21.07
C ILE A 266 25.17 -26.70 21.17
N SER A 267 25.10 -27.26 22.38
CA SER A 267 24.48 -28.56 22.62
C SER A 267 22.99 -28.56 22.25
N CYS A 268 22.24 -27.52 22.61
CA CYS A 268 20.84 -27.38 22.23
C CYS A 268 20.64 -27.30 20.71
N PHE A 269 21.47 -26.55 19.99
CA PHE A 269 21.38 -26.46 18.52
C PHE A 269 21.53 -27.83 17.87
N TRP A 270 22.60 -28.57 18.20
CA TRP A 270 22.85 -29.88 17.60
C TRP A 270 21.84 -30.93 18.04
N LEU A 271 21.35 -30.85 19.29
CA LEU A 271 20.25 -31.70 19.76
C LEU A 271 18.96 -31.42 18.98
N VAL A 272 18.61 -30.15 18.74
CA VAL A 272 17.43 -29.77 17.94
C VAL A 272 17.58 -30.23 16.50
N VAL A 273 18.74 -30.03 15.87
CA VAL A 273 19.02 -30.53 14.51
C VAL A 273 18.87 -32.05 14.45
N ALA A 274 19.50 -32.78 15.37
CA ALA A 274 19.43 -34.24 15.42
C ALA A 274 17.99 -34.72 15.64
N THR A 275 17.24 -34.06 16.53
CA THR A 275 15.84 -34.40 16.82
C THR A 275 14.94 -34.11 15.62
N LEU A 276 15.11 -32.97 14.95
CA LEU A 276 14.34 -32.61 13.74
C LEU A 276 14.62 -33.59 12.61
N VAL A 277 15.88 -33.96 12.38
CA VAL A 277 16.26 -34.93 11.34
C VAL A 277 15.74 -36.33 11.68
N ALA A 278 15.92 -36.80 12.91
CA ALA A 278 15.44 -38.11 13.35
C ALA A 278 13.90 -38.19 13.27
N TYR A 279 13.20 -37.15 13.73
CA TYR A 279 11.75 -37.07 13.64
C TYR A 279 11.28 -36.99 12.19
N ALA A 280 11.92 -36.19 11.34
CA ALA A 280 11.56 -36.09 9.92
C ALA A 280 11.78 -37.42 9.16
N ALA A 281 12.82 -38.18 9.49
CA ALA A 281 13.13 -39.45 8.86
C ALA A 281 12.24 -40.62 9.34
N VAL A 282 12.01 -40.74 10.65
CA VAL A 282 11.36 -41.91 11.26
C VAL A 282 9.96 -41.60 11.81
N GLY A 283 9.80 -40.44 12.47
CA GLY A 283 8.56 -40.10 13.18
C GLY A 283 7.47 -39.50 12.29
N LEU A 284 7.85 -38.71 11.28
CA LEU A 284 6.92 -37.96 10.45
C LEU A 284 6.01 -38.85 9.58
N PRO A 285 6.49 -39.93 8.91
CA PRO A 285 5.62 -40.79 8.10
C PRO A 285 4.47 -41.44 8.88
N PRO A 286 4.69 -42.14 10.03
CA PRO A 286 3.59 -42.77 10.77
C PRO A 286 2.64 -41.74 11.38
N VAL A 287 3.16 -40.61 11.88
CA VAL A 287 2.33 -39.53 12.43
C VAL A 287 1.43 -38.93 11.35
N HIS A 288 1.96 -38.68 10.16
CA HIS A 288 1.20 -38.14 9.04
C HIS A 288 0.11 -39.12 8.57
N ALA A 289 0.43 -40.40 8.44
CA ALA A 289 -0.53 -41.43 8.07
C ALA A 289 -1.66 -41.53 9.10
N ALA A 290 -1.32 -41.59 10.39
CA ALA A 290 -2.30 -41.64 11.48
C ALA A 290 -3.19 -40.38 11.52
N LEU A 291 -2.62 -39.20 11.32
CA LEU A 291 -3.38 -37.95 11.28
C LEU A 291 -4.36 -37.94 10.10
N THR A 292 -3.88 -38.32 8.90
CA THR A 292 -4.70 -38.37 7.68
C THR A 292 -5.86 -39.35 7.85
N GLN A 293 -5.59 -40.55 8.36
CA GLN A 293 -6.61 -41.56 8.60
C GLN A 293 -7.64 -41.10 9.64
N ARG A 294 -7.21 -40.53 10.77
CA ARG A 294 -8.14 -39.97 11.76
C ARG A 294 -9.06 -38.91 11.17
N PHE A 295 -8.53 -38.04 10.31
CA PHE A 295 -9.33 -37.03 9.62
C PHE A 295 -10.34 -37.65 8.65
N LEU A 296 -9.94 -38.68 7.91
CA LEU A 296 -10.85 -39.40 7.00
C LEU A 296 -11.97 -40.13 7.76
N ASP A 297 -11.67 -40.71 8.93
CA ASP A 297 -12.62 -41.52 9.71
C ASP A 297 -13.58 -40.67 10.57
N HIS A 298 -13.10 -39.54 11.14
CA HIS A 298 -13.86 -38.78 12.16
C HIS A 298 -14.37 -37.41 11.67
N VAL A 299 -13.86 -36.87 10.57
CA VAL A 299 -14.24 -35.53 10.08
C VAL A 299 -15.07 -35.68 8.82
N SER A 300 -16.31 -35.19 8.86
CA SER A 300 -17.18 -35.14 7.68
C SER A 300 -16.51 -34.38 6.54
N THR A 301 -16.69 -34.86 5.31
CA THR A 301 -16.14 -34.25 4.08
C THR A 301 -16.48 -32.76 3.94
N ASP A 302 -17.54 -32.30 4.60
CA ASP A 302 -17.98 -30.91 4.58
C ASP A 302 -17.07 -29.90 5.28
N LEU A 303 -16.20 -30.35 6.20
CA LEU A 303 -15.18 -29.51 6.82
C LEU A 303 -13.84 -29.49 6.06
N TYR A 304 -13.72 -30.24 4.95
CA TYR A 304 -12.48 -30.26 4.18
C TYR A 304 -12.26 -28.94 3.45
N PHE A 305 -11.01 -28.51 3.40
CA PHE A 305 -10.65 -27.24 2.78
C PHE A 305 -10.83 -27.30 1.26
N ASN A 306 -11.50 -26.29 0.72
CA ASN A 306 -11.58 -26.04 -0.73
C ASN A 306 -10.25 -25.48 -1.27
N GLU A 307 -10.17 -25.34 -2.58
CA GLU A 307 -9.02 -24.79 -3.30
C GLU A 307 -8.62 -23.38 -2.84
N SER A 308 -9.60 -22.55 -2.47
CA SER A 308 -9.34 -21.16 -2.06
C SER A 308 -8.78 -21.06 -0.64
N TRP A 309 -9.26 -21.87 0.30
CA TRP A 309 -8.66 -22.00 1.63
C TRP A 309 -7.22 -22.50 1.54
N ARG A 310 -6.96 -23.53 0.72
CA ARG A 310 -5.59 -24.03 0.49
C ARG A 310 -4.69 -22.97 -0.13
N ALA A 311 -5.19 -22.21 -1.10
CA ALA A 311 -4.46 -21.10 -1.70
C ALA A 311 -4.14 -20.00 -0.67
N VAL A 312 -5.09 -19.61 0.19
CA VAL A 312 -4.88 -18.60 1.24
C VAL A 312 -3.86 -19.07 2.27
N PHE A 313 -3.92 -20.33 2.73
CA PHE A 313 -2.93 -20.84 3.67
C PHE A 313 -1.54 -20.91 3.06
N SER A 314 -1.41 -21.35 1.81
CA SER A 314 -0.12 -21.37 1.11
C SER A 314 0.41 -19.95 0.85
N GLY A 315 -0.46 -18.99 0.49
CA GLY A 315 -0.09 -17.58 0.39
C GLY A 315 0.33 -16.98 1.74
N ALA A 316 -0.29 -17.39 2.84
CA ALA A 316 0.08 -16.98 4.19
C ALA A 316 1.45 -17.51 4.63
N VAL A 317 1.87 -18.70 4.17
CA VAL A 317 3.23 -19.22 4.38
C VAL A 317 4.25 -18.30 3.70
N VAL A 318 4.09 -18.03 2.41
CA VAL A 318 4.97 -17.12 1.64
C VAL A 318 5.01 -15.72 2.27
N MET A 319 3.86 -15.24 2.77
CA MET A 319 3.77 -13.98 3.50
C MET A 319 4.61 -13.99 4.78
N LEU A 320 4.51 -15.07 5.58
CA LEU A 320 5.24 -15.19 6.83
C LEU A 320 6.75 -15.25 6.61
N ASP A 321 7.23 -15.91 5.55
CA ASP A 321 8.66 -15.87 5.18
C ASP A 321 9.17 -14.44 4.98
N VAL A 322 8.42 -13.64 4.23
CA VAL A 322 8.76 -12.24 3.98
C VAL A 322 8.63 -11.41 5.26
N VAL A 323 7.60 -11.64 6.08
CA VAL A 323 7.41 -10.94 7.36
C VAL A 323 8.55 -11.22 8.34
N ILE A 324 8.99 -12.47 8.49
CA ILE A 324 10.09 -12.85 9.38
C ILE A 324 11.40 -12.18 8.95
N LEU A 325 11.61 -12.04 7.64
CA LEU A 325 12.75 -11.28 7.09
C LEU A 325 12.64 -9.79 7.44
N MET A 326 11.46 -9.17 7.25
CA MET A 326 11.19 -7.76 7.57
C MET A 326 11.27 -7.46 9.08
N GLN A 327 10.98 -8.45 9.93
CA GLN A 327 11.02 -8.34 11.38
C GLN A 327 12.43 -8.36 11.98
N ASP A 328 13.48 -8.60 11.18
CA ASP A 328 14.85 -8.48 11.69
C ASP A 328 15.17 -7.03 12.09
N TRP A 329 15.79 -6.86 13.26
CA TRP A 329 16.15 -5.53 13.78
C TRP A 329 17.07 -4.73 12.87
N ASP A 330 17.91 -5.41 12.08
CA ASP A 330 18.83 -4.77 11.15
C ASP A 330 18.39 -4.97 9.69
N PHE A 331 17.18 -5.47 9.43
CA PHE A 331 16.61 -5.43 8.07
C PHE A 331 16.47 -3.96 7.63
N PRO A 332 16.88 -3.59 6.41
CA PRO A 332 17.30 -4.46 5.30
C PRO A 332 18.78 -4.91 5.33
N THR A 333 19.68 -4.26 6.05
CA THR A 333 21.14 -4.50 5.95
C THR A 333 21.65 -5.83 6.53
N ALA A 334 20.86 -6.49 7.39
CA ALA A 334 21.20 -7.75 8.06
C ALA A 334 22.56 -7.73 8.79
N ALA A 335 22.93 -6.57 9.34
CA ALA A 335 24.22 -6.37 10.00
C ALA A 335 24.30 -7.15 11.32
N SER A 336 25.36 -7.94 11.51
CA SER A 336 25.50 -8.82 12.67
C SER A 336 26.29 -8.16 13.81
N PRO A 337 25.74 -8.06 15.04
CA PRO A 337 26.47 -7.59 16.22
C PRO A 337 27.61 -8.53 16.62
N SER A 338 28.67 -8.01 17.24
CA SER A 338 29.84 -8.82 17.65
C SER A 338 29.53 -9.84 18.75
N HIS A 339 28.54 -9.56 19.60
CA HIS A 339 28.09 -10.45 20.68
C HIS A 339 27.11 -11.53 20.25
N VAL A 340 26.65 -11.49 18.99
CA VAL A 340 25.75 -12.50 18.42
C VAL A 340 26.59 -13.51 17.63
N PHE A 341 26.62 -14.73 18.13
CA PHE A 341 27.36 -15.84 17.56
C PHE A 341 26.52 -16.64 16.58
N ILE A 342 27.19 -17.40 15.72
CA ILE A 342 26.54 -18.29 14.75
C ILE A 342 25.89 -19.47 15.50
N PRO A 343 24.63 -19.86 15.18
CA PRO A 343 24.00 -21.03 15.79
C PRO A 343 24.85 -22.28 15.59
N GLY A 344 25.08 -23.04 16.67
CA GLY A 344 25.91 -24.26 16.65
C GLY A 344 27.43 -24.05 16.69
N PHE A 345 27.92 -22.81 16.61
CA PHE A 345 29.36 -22.50 16.66
C PHE A 345 29.70 -21.56 17.83
N ALA A 346 30.98 -21.52 18.20
CA ALA A 346 31.51 -20.61 19.22
C ALA A 346 31.97 -19.25 18.64
N SER A 347 32.08 -19.13 17.32
CA SER A 347 32.50 -17.91 16.63
C SER A 347 31.31 -17.06 16.15
N ASN A 348 31.52 -15.74 16.08
CA ASN A 348 30.54 -14.77 15.58
C ASN A 348 30.63 -14.53 14.06
N VAL A 349 31.81 -14.76 13.49
CA VAL A 349 32.08 -14.69 12.06
C VAL A 349 32.96 -15.85 11.66
N LEU A 350 32.58 -16.53 10.58
CA LEU A 350 33.45 -17.49 9.90
C LEU A 350 33.86 -16.87 8.56
N SER A 351 35.14 -16.57 8.36
CA SER A 351 35.63 -16.01 7.10
C SER A 351 36.59 -16.95 6.40
N ILE A 352 36.29 -17.29 5.16
CA ILE A 352 37.20 -18.01 4.26
C ILE A 352 37.87 -16.97 3.37
N ARG A 353 39.20 -16.84 3.47
CA ARG A 353 39.99 -15.88 2.70
C ARG A 353 40.95 -16.61 1.77
N THR A 354 40.78 -16.41 0.47
CA THR A 354 41.79 -16.68 -0.56
C THR A 354 42.39 -15.35 -1.04
N HIS A 355 43.52 -15.40 -1.76
CA HIS A 355 44.35 -14.22 -2.10
C HIS A 355 43.56 -13.04 -2.73
N ARG A 356 42.43 -13.29 -3.41
CA ARG A 356 41.53 -12.25 -3.95
C ARG A 356 40.06 -12.37 -3.52
N PHE A 357 39.66 -13.45 -2.87
CA PHE A 357 38.26 -13.67 -2.49
C PHE A 357 38.11 -13.86 -0.98
N GLN A 358 37.24 -13.06 -0.36
CA GLN A 358 36.84 -13.24 1.03
C GLN A 358 35.35 -13.56 1.09
N LEU A 359 34.99 -14.72 1.62
CA LEU A 359 33.62 -15.10 1.95
C LEU A 359 33.46 -14.98 3.47
N ALA A 360 32.48 -14.21 3.92
CA ALA A 360 32.19 -14.03 5.34
C ALA A 360 30.78 -14.56 5.64
N PHE A 361 30.71 -15.57 6.50
CA PHE A 361 29.47 -16.11 7.04
C PHE A 361 29.23 -15.43 8.38
N THR A 362 28.05 -14.83 8.52
CA THR A 362 27.61 -14.13 9.72
C THR A 362 26.27 -14.69 10.15
N CYS A 363 25.97 -14.61 11.44
CA CYS A 363 24.76 -15.21 12.01
C CYS A 363 23.48 -14.75 11.28
N LYS A 364 23.30 -13.44 11.06
CA LYS A 364 22.08 -12.93 10.42
C LYS A 364 21.91 -13.34 8.96
N TRP A 365 23.00 -13.36 8.20
CA TRP A 365 22.96 -13.83 6.81
C TRP A 365 22.73 -15.33 6.72
N ILE A 366 23.12 -16.12 7.74
CA ILE A 366 22.75 -17.54 7.80
C ILE A 366 21.23 -17.67 7.96
N VAL A 367 20.63 -16.98 8.94
CA VAL A 367 19.17 -17.01 9.14
C VAL A 367 18.42 -16.51 7.90
N ALA A 368 18.86 -15.40 7.31
CA ALA A 368 18.28 -14.87 6.07
C ALA A 368 18.38 -15.88 4.91
N THR A 369 19.50 -16.61 4.82
CA THR A 369 19.65 -17.65 3.80
C THR A 369 18.71 -18.83 4.03
N LEU A 370 18.51 -19.27 5.27
CA LEU A 370 17.54 -20.34 5.56
C LEU A 370 16.15 -19.98 5.00
N ILE A 371 15.70 -18.74 5.20
CA ILE A 371 14.42 -18.23 4.70
C ILE A 371 14.43 -18.11 3.17
N MET A 372 15.48 -17.53 2.58
CA MET A 372 15.58 -17.35 1.13
C MET A 372 15.67 -18.67 0.35
N VAL A 373 16.14 -19.75 0.98
CA VAL A 373 16.19 -21.09 0.38
C VAL A 373 14.84 -21.81 0.47
N MET A 374 14.06 -21.58 1.52
CA MET A 374 12.69 -22.10 1.64
C MET A 374 11.71 -21.40 0.71
N MET A 375 11.80 -20.08 0.61
CA MET A 375 10.82 -19.26 -0.12
C MET A 375 10.52 -19.75 -1.55
N PRO A 376 11.49 -20.20 -2.38
CA PRO A 376 11.18 -20.75 -3.70
C PRO A 376 10.33 -22.03 -3.68
N LEU A 377 10.52 -22.88 -2.66
CA LEU A 377 9.71 -24.08 -2.46
C LEU A 377 8.27 -23.69 -2.05
N ASP A 378 8.13 -22.73 -1.12
CA ASP A 378 6.83 -22.23 -0.69
C ASP A 378 6.10 -21.46 -1.80
N VAL A 379 6.84 -20.74 -2.66
CA VAL A 379 6.30 -20.11 -3.87
C VAL A 379 5.87 -21.17 -4.90
N TRP A 380 6.61 -22.26 -5.04
CA TRP A 380 6.21 -23.36 -5.92
C TRP A 380 4.91 -24.02 -5.45
N THR A 381 4.79 -24.33 -4.14
CA THR A 381 3.55 -24.88 -3.59
C THR A 381 2.39 -23.89 -3.72
N PHE A 382 2.64 -22.60 -3.54
CA PHE A 382 1.64 -21.55 -3.74
C PHE A 382 1.14 -21.45 -5.18
N VAL A 383 2.05 -21.39 -6.16
CA VAL A 383 1.70 -21.38 -7.58
C VAL A 383 0.94 -22.66 -7.97
N GLN A 384 1.34 -23.80 -7.41
CA GLN A 384 0.64 -25.06 -7.60
C GLN A 384 -0.80 -25.00 -7.06
N GLN A 385 -1.06 -24.47 -5.87
CA GLN A 385 -2.43 -24.35 -5.34
C GLN A 385 -3.28 -23.35 -6.13
N LEU A 386 -2.70 -22.25 -6.60
CA LEU A 386 -3.39 -21.27 -7.45
C LEU A 386 -3.88 -21.88 -8.76
N ASN A 387 -3.02 -22.65 -9.43
CA ASN A 387 -3.31 -23.27 -10.72
C ASN A 387 -3.82 -24.71 -10.62
N TYR A 388 -4.15 -25.18 -9.41
CA TYR A 388 -4.54 -26.56 -9.20
C TYR A 388 -5.85 -26.91 -9.91
N THR A 389 -5.79 -27.93 -10.76
CA THR A 389 -6.96 -28.62 -11.34
C THR A 389 -6.76 -30.14 -11.22
N PRO A 390 -7.75 -30.93 -10.77
CA PRO A 390 -7.56 -32.38 -10.56
C PRO A 390 -7.11 -33.14 -11.81
N THR A 391 -7.59 -32.72 -12.98
CA THR A 391 -7.37 -33.36 -14.27
C THR A 391 -5.90 -33.29 -14.72
N GLU A 392 -5.22 -32.17 -14.49
CA GLU A 392 -3.78 -32.00 -14.78
C GLU A 392 -2.89 -32.91 -13.92
N TYR A 393 -3.37 -33.31 -12.74
CA TYR A 393 -2.64 -34.17 -11.80
C TYR A 393 -3.09 -35.62 -11.82
N GLY A 394 -3.88 -36.05 -12.81
CA GLY A 394 -4.35 -37.44 -12.89
C GLY A 394 -5.26 -37.83 -11.72
N GLN A 395 -6.07 -36.87 -11.25
CA GLN A 395 -6.99 -37.02 -10.13
C GLN A 395 -8.43 -36.86 -10.57
N LEU A 396 -9.32 -37.46 -9.78
CA LEU A 396 -10.76 -37.50 -10.00
C LEU A 396 -11.47 -36.71 -8.89
N VAL A 397 -12.66 -36.22 -9.19
CA VAL A 397 -13.55 -35.61 -8.20
C VAL A 397 -14.79 -36.48 -8.09
N VAL A 398 -15.11 -36.92 -6.87
CA VAL A 398 -16.32 -37.70 -6.61
C VAL A 398 -17.53 -36.77 -6.70
N ALA A 399 -18.47 -37.09 -7.61
CA ALA A 399 -19.62 -36.22 -7.89
C ALA A 399 -20.53 -35.96 -6.67
N SER A 400 -20.62 -36.91 -5.73
CA SER A 400 -21.48 -36.77 -4.53
C SER A 400 -20.88 -35.90 -3.43
N THR A 401 -19.58 -36.00 -3.16
CA THR A 401 -18.91 -35.30 -2.06
C THR A 401 -18.03 -34.14 -2.51
N LEU A 402 -17.75 -34.02 -3.81
CA LEU A 402 -16.75 -33.10 -4.39
C LEU A 402 -15.34 -33.28 -3.80
N GLN A 403 -15.08 -34.46 -3.23
CA GLN A 403 -13.78 -34.83 -2.69
C GLN A 403 -12.84 -35.22 -3.82
N VAL A 404 -11.58 -34.81 -3.71
CA VAL A 404 -10.52 -35.19 -4.64
C VAL A 404 -9.99 -36.56 -4.28
N VAL A 405 -9.86 -37.42 -5.29
CA VAL A 405 -9.40 -38.80 -5.15
C VAL A 405 -8.34 -39.09 -6.22
N SER A 406 -7.31 -39.87 -5.89
CA SER A 406 -6.22 -40.20 -6.82
C SER A 406 -6.20 -41.67 -7.20
N MET A 407 -5.99 -41.96 -8.48
CA MET A 407 -5.93 -43.35 -9.00
C MET A 407 -4.71 -44.11 -8.47
N THR A 408 -4.88 -45.41 -8.17
CA THR A 408 -3.80 -46.29 -7.71
C THR A 408 -3.00 -46.92 -8.81
N ASN A 409 -3.66 -47.32 -9.89
CA ASN A 409 -3.02 -48.01 -10.99
C ASN A 409 -2.24 -47.05 -11.88
N THR A 410 -0.91 -47.13 -11.81
CA THR A 410 0.02 -46.26 -12.53
C THR A 410 0.04 -46.52 -14.03
N THR A 411 -0.11 -47.77 -14.47
CA THR A 411 -0.03 -48.14 -15.89
C THR A 411 -1.24 -47.62 -16.67
N ALA A 412 -2.42 -47.68 -16.06
CA ALA A 412 -3.64 -47.10 -16.60
C ALA A 412 -3.54 -45.56 -16.70
N LEU A 413 -2.94 -44.92 -15.68
CA LEU A 413 -2.74 -43.47 -15.67
C LEU A 413 -1.76 -43.02 -16.76
N ASP A 414 -0.65 -43.75 -16.95
CA ASP A 414 0.37 -43.42 -17.94
C ASP A 414 -0.16 -43.62 -19.38
N ALA A 415 -1.06 -44.58 -19.62
CA ALA A 415 -1.73 -44.78 -20.91
C ALA A 415 -2.65 -43.61 -21.31
N LEU A 416 -3.14 -42.84 -20.33
CA LEU A 416 -4.01 -41.69 -20.53
C LEU A 416 -3.25 -40.37 -20.66
N ALA A 417 -1.94 -40.37 -20.43
CA ALA A 417 -1.11 -39.18 -20.50
C ALA A 417 -0.97 -38.67 -21.95
N CYS A 418 -1.33 -37.42 -22.20
CA CYS A 418 -1.12 -36.71 -23.47
C CYS A 418 0.13 -35.82 -23.48
N GLY A 419 0.77 -35.64 -22.32
CA GLY A 419 1.92 -34.78 -22.14
C GLY A 419 2.23 -34.56 -20.65
N PRO A 420 3.19 -33.68 -20.32
CA PRO A 420 3.50 -33.36 -18.93
C PRO A 420 2.32 -32.60 -18.31
N LEU A 421 1.71 -33.18 -17.27
CA LEU A 421 0.50 -32.66 -16.61
C LEU A 421 -0.74 -32.61 -17.52
N CYS A 422 -0.84 -33.50 -18.51
CA CYS A 422 -1.99 -33.61 -19.42
C CYS A 422 -2.51 -35.05 -19.40
N TYR A 423 -3.78 -35.23 -19.05
CA TYR A 423 -4.46 -36.52 -19.07
C TYR A 423 -5.75 -36.44 -19.90
N ARG A 424 -5.96 -37.41 -20.79
CA ARG A 424 -7.15 -37.47 -21.65
C ARG A 424 -8.39 -37.84 -20.83
N HIS A 425 -9.52 -37.20 -21.12
CA HIS A 425 -10.83 -37.54 -20.57
C HIS A 425 -11.59 -38.54 -21.46
N PRO A 426 -12.47 -39.38 -20.89
CA PRO A 426 -12.75 -39.55 -19.46
C PRO A 426 -11.80 -40.56 -18.78
N LEU A 427 -11.38 -40.26 -17.55
CA LEU A 427 -10.71 -41.21 -16.66
C LEU A 427 -11.70 -42.34 -16.30
N PRO A 428 -11.27 -43.61 -16.20
CA PRO A 428 -12.17 -44.74 -15.97
C PRO A 428 -12.90 -44.64 -14.63
N VAL A 429 -14.21 -44.92 -14.65
CA VAL A 429 -15.14 -44.75 -13.52
C VAL A 429 -14.90 -45.80 -12.40
N ASP A 430 -14.42 -46.99 -12.76
CA ASP A 430 -14.17 -48.11 -11.83
C ASP A 430 -12.69 -48.25 -11.43
N ALA A 431 -11.95 -47.14 -11.38
CA ALA A 431 -10.55 -47.18 -10.98
C ALA A 431 -10.41 -47.37 -9.46
N ASP A 432 -9.44 -48.19 -9.04
CA ASP A 432 -8.97 -48.22 -7.66
C ASP A 432 -8.43 -46.83 -7.29
N VAL A 433 -8.98 -46.22 -6.24
CA VAL A 433 -8.73 -44.80 -5.93
C VAL A 433 -8.48 -44.59 -4.43
N VAL A 434 -7.66 -43.58 -4.10
CA VAL A 434 -7.30 -43.18 -2.73
C VAL A 434 -7.79 -41.76 -2.44
N ALA A 435 -8.57 -41.62 -1.38
CA ALA A 435 -9.15 -40.35 -0.96
C ALA A 435 -8.09 -39.37 -0.43
N THR A 436 -8.28 -38.08 -0.72
CA THR A 436 -7.43 -36.99 -0.21
C THR A 436 -8.22 -36.04 0.70
N LEU A 437 -7.51 -35.23 1.50
CA LEU A 437 -8.09 -34.25 2.44
C LEU A 437 -8.53 -32.92 1.77
N GLY A 438 -8.81 -32.94 0.47
CA GLY A 438 -9.16 -31.74 -0.30
C GLY A 438 -10.48 -31.88 -1.04
N ARG A 439 -11.23 -30.78 -1.09
CA ARG A 439 -12.34 -30.61 -2.04
C ARG A 439 -11.91 -29.76 -3.22
N PHE A 440 -12.52 -29.99 -4.36
CA PHE A 440 -12.32 -29.17 -5.54
C PHE A 440 -13.66 -28.70 -6.07
N PHE A 441 -13.83 -27.37 -6.08
CA PHE A 441 -14.85 -26.72 -6.85
C PHE A 441 -14.20 -26.11 -8.09
N SER A 442 -14.88 -26.21 -9.23
CA SER A 442 -14.42 -25.65 -10.51
C SER A 442 -14.58 -24.13 -10.58
N TRP A 443 -14.53 -23.43 -9.44
CA TRP A 443 -14.82 -22.00 -9.35
C TRP A 443 -13.81 -21.12 -10.11
N PRO A 444 -14.20 -19.89 -10.46
CA PRO A 444 -13.32 -18.95 -11.14
C PRO A 444 -12.07 -18.64 -10.32
N ILE A 445 -10.99 -18.25 -11.00
CA ILE A 445 -9.73 -17.85 -10.36
C ILE A 445 -9.90 -16.67 -9.38
N GLU A 446 -10.98 -15.90 -9.52
CA GLU A 446 -11.35 -14.82 -8.61
C GLU A 446 -11.47 -15.32 -7.15
N ASP A 447 -11.98 -16.53 -6.87
CA ASP A 447 -12.13 -17.00 -5.48
C ASP A 447 -10.78 -17.24 -4.75
N LYS A 448 -9.71 -17.46 -5.52
CA LYS A 448 -8.33 -17.62 -5.00
C LYS A 448 -7.56 -16.30 -4.89
N PHE A 449 -8.11 -15.20 -5.40
CA PHE A 449 -7.48 -13.87 -5.40
C PHE A 449 -7.12 -13.32 -4.02
N PRO A 450 -7.85 -13.61 -2.90
CA PRO A 450 -7.45 -13.21 -1.55
C PRO A 450 -6.00 -13.59 -1.21
N ALA A 451 -5.57 -14.77 -1.65
CA ALA A 451 -4.22 -15.25 -1.40
C ALA A 451 -3.16 -14.43 -2.16
N VAL A 452 -3.46 -14.07 -3.41
CA VAL A 452 -2.59 -13.21 -4.25
C VAL A 452 -2.48 -11.82 -3.64
N CYS A 453 -3.59 -11.22 -3.20
CA CYS A 453 -3.58 -9.91 -2.56
C CYS A 453 -2.74 -9.88 -1.28
N LEU A 454 -2.83 -10.94 -0.47
CA LEU A 454 -2.07 -11.06 0.78
C LEU A 454 -0.56 -11.10 0.50
N VAL A 455 -0.10 -11.92 -0.45
CA VAL A 455 1.32 -11.98 -0.85
C VAL A 455 1.76 -10.66 -1.49
N ALA A 456 0.99 -10.12 -2.42
CA ALA A 456 1.30 -8.86 -3.11
C ALA A 456 1.44 -7.69 -2.14
N TYR A 457 0.57 -7.60 -1.12
CA TYR A 457 0.62 -6.57 -0.11
C TYR A 457 1.92 -6.63 0.70
N VAL A 458 2.31 -7.81 1.17
CA VAL A 458 3.54 -7.97 1.97
C VAL A 458 4.80 -7.81 1.13
N VAL A 459 4.81 -8.28 -0.12
CA VAL A 459 5.89 -8.00 -1.07
C VAL A 459 6.01 -6.50 -1.33
N PHE A 460 4.90 -5.79 -1.52
CA PHE A 460 4.90 -4.34 -1.66
C PHE A 460 5.48 -3.65 -0.42
N LEU A 461 5.10 -4.09 0.79
CA LEU A 461 5.68 -3.56 2.03
C LEU A 461 7.18 -3.85 2.14
N CYS A 462 7.62 -5.06 1.79
CA CYS A 462 9.02 -5.44 1.79
C CYS A 462 9.83 -4.59 0.81
N ILE A 463 9.38 -4.46 -0.45
CA ILE A 463 10.01 -3.58 -1.46
C ILE A 463 10.02 -2.14 -0.96
N ARG A 464 8.92 -1.67 -0.38
CA ARG A 464 8.84 -0.31 0.17
C ARG A 464 9.86 -0.12 1.29
N MET A 465 10.04 -1.10 2.19
CA MET A 465 11.07 -1.06 3.24
C MET A 465 12.48 -1.07 2.62
N VAL A 466 12.78 -2.01 1.72
CA VAL A 466 14.11 -2.11 1.07
C VAL A 466 14.46 -0.83 0.29
N VAL A 467 13.52 -0.26 -0.45
CA VAL A 467 13.78 0.93 -1.29
C VAL A 467 13.86 2.22 -0.46
N ASN A 468 13.08 2.32 0.61
CA ASN A 468 12.87 3.59 1.30
C ASN A 468 13.46 3.67 2.72
N GLU A 469 13.76 2.54 3.37
CA GLU A 469 14.58 2.53 4.59
C GLU A 469 16.04 2.70 4.17
N ASP A 470 16.54 3.92 4.28
CA ASP A 470 17.93 4.24 3.99
C ASP A 470 18.86 3.44 4.93
N SER A 471 19.64 2.51 4.37
CA SER A 471 20.73 1.81 5.08
C SER A 471 21.79 2.75 5.64
N ARG A 472 21.79 4.03 5.22
CA ARG A 472 22.68 5.08 5.73
C ARG A 472 22.40 5.50 7.19
N PHE A 473 21.25 5.11 7.78
CA PHE A 473 20.77 5.69 9.03
C PHE A 473 20.08 4.71 10.00
N VAL A 474 20.59 3.49 10.17
CA VAL A 474 20.16 2.61 11.29
C VAL A 474 20.56 3.18 12.68
N VAL A 475 21.37 4.25 12.73
CA VAL A 475 21.59 5.08 13.94
C VAL A 475 20.36 5.97 14.28
N SER A 476 19.38 6.07 13.38
CA SER A 476 18.24 6.98 13.55
C SER A 476 17.07 6.41 14.33
N SER A 477 17.09 5.12 14.74
CA SER A 477 16.03 4.55 15.58
C SER A 477 15.83 5.32 16.88
N GLN A 478 16.79 6.19 17.27
CA GLN A 478 16.56 7.27 18.22
C GLN A 478 17.35 8.58 17.96
N MET A 479 17.44 9.04 16.71
CA MET A 479 17.81 10.46 16.52
C MET A 479 16.77 11.42 17.12
N GLN A 480 15.54 10.97 17.42
CA GLN A 480 14.62 11.75 18.26
C GLN A 480 15.07 11.83 19.71
N GLY A 481 15.60 10.75 20.31
CA GLY A 481 16.11 10.74 21.68
C GLY A 481 17.42 11.53 21.80
N VAL A 482 18.31 11.43 20.80
CA VAL A 482 19.53 12.24 20.70
C VAL A 482 19.23 13.69 20.41
N LYS A 483 18.30 14.00 19.50
CA LYS A 483 17.84 15.39 19.34
C LYS A 483 17.08 15.84 20.56
N GLN A 484 16.31 15.02 21.27
CA GLN A 484 15.60 15.42 22.49
C GLN A 484 16.58 15.61 23.65
N ALA A 485 17.67 14.82 23.72
CA ALA A 485 18.73 14.96 24.71
C ALA A 485 19.73 16.06 24.34
N MET A 486 20.03 16.29 23.06
CA MET A 486 20.80 17.44 22.57
C MET A 486 19.96 18.71 22.62
N TYR A 487 18.66 18.65 22.35
CA TYR A 487 17.71 19.75 22.49
C TYR A 487 17.51 20.05 23.96
N ARG A 488 17.36 19.03 24.83
CA ARG A 488 17.41 19.21 26.29
C ARG A 488 18.75 19.78 26.72
N ARG A 489 19.89 19.23 26.31
CA ARG A 489 21.21 19.81 26.59
C ARG A 489 21.38 21.23 26.04
N GLN A 490 20.80 21.52 24.87
CA GLN A 490 20.79 22.86 24.26
C GLN A 490 19.91 23.80 25.07
N LEU A 491 18.76 23.32 25.57
CA LEU A 491 17.88 24.04 26.48
C LEU A 491 18.52 24.25 27.86
N ASP A 492 19.20 23.24 28.39
CA ASP A 492 19.91 23.26 29.67
C ASP A 492 21.16 24.16 29.57
N SER A 493 21.79 24.23 28.38
CA SER A 493 22.87 25.16 28.08
C SER A 493 22.38 26.57 27.74
N ALA A 494 21.10 26.71 27.37
CA ALA A 494 20.50 28.00 27.14
C ALA A 494 20.10 28.59 28.49
N THR A 495 20.38 29.88 28.70
CA THR A 495 19.97 30.62 29.88
C THR A 495 18.46 30.95 29.85
N LEU A 496 17.63 29.93 29.63
CA LEU A 496 16.18 30.06 29.58
C LEU A 496 15.60 29.84 30.99
N PRO A 497 14.54 30.58 31.35
CA PRO A 497 13.86 30.34 32.61
C PRO A 497 13.18 28.96 32.62
N PRO A 498 13.04 28.31 33.78
CA PRO A 498 12.60 26.92 33.88
C PRO A 498 11.19 26.66 33.29
N HIS A 499 10.31 27.67 33.32
CA HIS A 499 9.00 27.59 32.69
C HIS A 499 9.09 27.52 31.15
N ALA A 500 9.99 28.29 30.52
CA ALA A 500 10.19 28.27 29.08
C ALA A 500 10.74 26.92 28.61
N VAL A 501 11.61 26.29 29.41
CA VAL A 501 12.13 24.95 29.14
C VAL A 501 10.99 23.91 29.13
N LEU A 502 10.13 23.96 30.14
CA LEU A 502 8.97 23.07 30.24
C LEU A 502 8.02 23.22 29.05
N ASP A 503 7.74 24.46 28.63
CA ASP A 503 6.84 24.73 27.49
C ASP A 503 7.42 24.29 26.15
N LEU A 504 8.73 24.45 25.95
CA LEU A 504 9.42 23.94 24.76
C LEU A 504 9.39 22.41 24.69
N VAL A 505 9.54 21.72 25.84
CA VAL A 505 9.37 20.25 25.92
C VAL A 505 7.94 19.85 25.57
N ARG A 506 6.94 20.51 26.16
CA ARG A 506 5.52 20.28 25.81
C ARG A 506 5.25 20.48 24.32
N LEU A 507 5.83 21.52 23.73
CA LEU A 507 5.69 21.84 22.31
C LEU A 507 6.28 20.75 21.42
N ALA A 508 7.46 20.22 21.77
CA ALA A 508 8.08 19.09 21.09
C ALA A 508 7.21 17.81 21.19
N ASP A 509 6.64 17.54 22.36
CA ASP A 509 5.73 16.41 22.57
C ASP A 509 4.45 16.54 21.74
N ILE A 510 3.85 17.74 21.69
CA ILE A 510 2.67 18.02 20.84
C ILE A 510 3.00 17.72 19.37
N LYS A 511 4.12 18.22 18.84
CA LYS A 511 4.56 17.96 17.47
C LYS A 511 4.66 16.45 17.19
N ARG A 512 5.24 15.70 18.14
CA ARG A 512 5.37 14.23 18.05
C ARG A 512 4.00 13.54 18.04
N TYR A 513 3.08 13.90 18.93
CA TYR A 513 1.76 13.28 18.99
C TYR A 513 0.90 13.59 17.74
N TYR A 514 0.98 14.80 17.18
CA TYR A 514 0.32 15.11 15.90
C TYR A 514 0.81 14.21 14.76
N TRP A 515 2.12 13.94 14.72
CA TRP A 515 2.71 13.03 13.74
C TRP A 515 2.25 11.58 13.95
N LEU A 516 2.29 11.09 15.20
CA LEU A 516 1.81 9.74 15.53
C LEU A 516 0.33 9.54 15.20
N ARG A 517 -0.49 10.58 15.41
CA ARG A 517 -1.92 10.58 15.07
C ARG A 517 -2.13 10.53 13.56
N ARG A 518 -1.37 11.33 12.78
CA ARG A 518 -1.42 11.28 11.31
C ARG A 518 -1.10 9.88 10.79
N HIS A 519 -0.01 9.29 11.28
CA HIS A 519 0.37 7.92 10.89
C HIS A 519 -0.71 6.89 11.26
N SER A 520 -1.32 7.03 12.43
CA SER A 520 -2.47 6.20 12.86
C SER A 520 -3.67 6.35 11.92
N ASP A 521 -4.03 7.59 11.57
CA ASP A 521 -5.13 7.86 10.66
C ASP A 521 -4.82 7.28 9.25
N ASP A 522 -3.58 7.39 8.75
CA ASP A 522 -3.18 6.85 7.44
C ASP A 522 -3.28 5.31 7.40
N ILE A 523 -2.92 4.61 8.48
CA ILE A 523 -3.14 3.15 8.62
C ILE A 523 -4.63 2.83 8.63
N CYS A 524 -5.44 3.59 9.38
CA CYS A 524 -6.89 3.39 9.41
C CYS A 524 -7.51 3.55 8.02
N VAL A 525 -7.10 4.58 7.27
CA VAL A 525 -7.55 4.78 5.89
C VAL A 525 -7.17 3.58 5.02
N GLY A 526 -5.91 3.12 5.12
CA GLY A 526 -5.43 1.96 4.35
C GLY A 526 -6.22 0.68 4.64
N LEU A 527 -6.42 0.34 5.91
CA LEU A 527 -7.19 -0.84 6.33
C LEU A 527 -8.68 -0.74 5.95
N SER A 528 -9.25 0.46 6.08
CA SER A 528 -10.63 0.72 5.66
C SER A 528 -10.83 0.51 4.16
N LEU A 529 -9.93 1.05 3.33
CA LEU A 529 -10.01 0.91 1.88
C LEU A 529 -9.74 -0.53 1.44
N PHE A 530 -8.77 -1.22 2.06
CA PHE A 530 -8.52 -2.63 1.82
C PHE A 530 -9.76 -3.48 2.11
N GLY A 531 -10.40 -3.28 3.25
CA GLY A 531 -11.64 -3.97 3.59
C GLY A 531 -12.77 -3.70 2.59
N LEU A 532 -12.92 -2.46 2.10
CA LEU A 532 -13.92 -2.11 1.09
C LEU A 532 -13.64 -2.81 -0.24
N VAL A 533 -12.40 -2.81 -0.72
CA VAL A 533 -12.01 -3.52 -1.95
C VAL A 533 -12.24 -5.02 -1.81
N MET A 534 -11.89 -5.62 -0.67
CA MET A 534 -12.14 -7.05 -0.42
C MET A 534 -13.63 -7.38 -0.41
N MET A 535 -14.47 -6.53 0.17
CA MET A 535 -15.92 -6.71 0.15
C MET A 535 -16.49 -6.65 -1.27
N LEU A 536 -16.02 -5.73 -2.12
CA LEU A 536 -16.47 -5.65 -3.51
C LEU A 536 -16.06 -6.88 -4.32
N LEU A 537 -14.83 -7.35 -4.16
CA LEU A 537 -14.34 -8.56 -4.80
C LEU A 537 -15.06 -9.81 -4.30
N GLN A 538 -15.40 -9.88 -3.01
CA GLN A 538 -16.22 -10.94 -2.44
C GLN A 538 -17.58 -11.03 -3.13
N LEU A 539 -18.30 -9.91 -3.22
CA LEU A 539 -19.62 -9.86 -3.85
C LEU A 539 -19.54 -10.23 -5.33
N ARG A 540 -18.52 -9.75 -6.04
CA ARG A 540 -18.28 -10.11 -7.45
C ARG A 540 -17.98 -11.58 -7.62
N CYS A 541 -17.16 -12.19 -6.76
CA CYS A 541 -16.88 -13.61 -6.78
C CYS A 541 -18.14 -14.46 -6.60
N ILE A 542 -18.95 -14.14 -5.58
CA ILE A 542 -20.23 -14.84 -5.32
C ILE A 542 -21.14 -14.77 -6.55
N TRP A 543 -21.22 -13.58 -7.16
CA TRP A 543 -22.02 -13.38 -8.37
C TRP A 543 -21.51 -14.21 -9.56
N GLN A 544 -20.20 -14.20 -9.84
CA GLN A 544 -19.65 -14.97 -10.95
C GLN A 544 -19.86 -16.47 -10.80
N VAL A 545 -19.71 -16.99 -9.58
CA VAL A 545 -20.01 -18.40 -9.28
C VAL A 545 -21.49 -18.68 -9.56
N GLN A 546 -22.40 -17.81 -9.13
CA GLN A 546 -23.82 -17.98 -9.38
C GLN A 546 -24.19 -17.94 -10.88
N VAL A 547 -23.55 -17.08 -11.67
CA VAL A 547 -23.80 -16.96 -13.13
C VAL A 547 -23.20 -18.13 -13.92
N MET A 548 -21.96 -18.53 -13.62
CA MET A 548 -21.24 -19.57 -14.38
C MET A 548 -21.84 -20.96 -14.18
N PHE A 549 -22.35 -21.25 -12.98
CA PHE A 549 -22.84 -22.57 -12.59
C PHE A 549 -24.36 -22.61 -12.43
N ALA A 550 -25.06 -21.65 -13.06
CA ALA A 550 -26.47 -21.30 -12.95
C ALA A 550 -27.47 -22.47 -12.95
N THR A 551 -27.51 -23.30 -11.89
CA THR A 551 -28.52 -24.32 -11.52
C THR A 551 -28.00 -25.38 -10.54
N GLU A 552 -26.69 -25.57 -10.34
CA GLU A 552 -26.20 -26.54 -9.34
C GLU A 552 -26.16 -25.91 -7.95
N THR A 553 -27.07 -26.32 -7.05
CA THR A 553 -27.05 -25.89 -5.65
C THR A 553 -25.82 -26.47 -4.95
N TYR A 554 -24.74 -25.70 -4.87
CA TYR A 554 -23.56 -26.04 -4.08
C TYR A 554 -23.87 -26.08 -2.57
N PRO A 555 -23.13 -26.87 -1.78
CA PRO A 555 -23.37 -27.02 -0.35
C PRO A 555 -23.30 -25.67 0.39
N SER A 556 -24.33 -25.38 1.19
CA SER A 556 -24.47 -24.16 2.02
C SER A 556 -23.60 -24.17 3.28
N ASN A 557 -22.60 -25.04 3.36
CA ASN A 557 -21.80 -25.20 4.56
C ASN A 557 -20.90 -23.97 4.78
N MET A 558 -20.79 -23.56 6.03
CA MET A 558 -20.04 -22.38 6.46
C MET A 558 -18.60 -22.28 5.92
N VAL A 559 -17.92 -23.41 5.66
CA VAL A 559 -16.53 -23.43 5.15
C VAL A 559 -16.46 -23.48 3.63
N SER A 560 -17.45 -24.08 2.95
CA SER A 560 -17.40 -24.40 1.52
C SER A 560 -18.18 -23.44 0.63
N THR A 561 -18.80 -22.40 1.17
CA THR A 561 -19.47 -21.36 0.38
C THR A 561 -18.45 -20.40 -0.24
N PRO A 562 -18.72 -19.88 -1.46
CA PRO A 562 -17.81 -18.95 -2.13
C PRO A 562 -17.65 -17.65 -1.34
N GLY A 563 -16.49 -17.02 -1.44
CA GLY A 563 -16.25 -15.73 -0.80
C GLY A 563 -15.88 -15.76 0.70
N GLN A 564 -15.87 -16.92 1.38
CA GLN A 564 -15.55 -16.98 2.82
C GLN A 564 -14.10 -16.61 3.14
N THR A 565 -13.18 -16.89 2.22
CA THR A 565 -11.78 -16.44 2.29
C THR A 565 -11.68 -14.91 2.35
N TYR A 566 -12.51 -14.20 1.58
CA TYR A 566 -12.62 -12.74 1.65
C TYR A 566 -13.22 -12.28 2.98
N ALA A 567 -14.29 -12.93 3.45
CA ALA A 567 -14.93 -12.59 4.73
C ALA A 567 -13.93 -12.65 5.90
N LEU A 568 -13.04 -13.67 5.91
CA LEU A 568 -11.98 -13.78 6.90
C LEU A 568 -10.97 -12.61 6.82
N LEU A 569 -10.51 -12.24 5.62
CA LEU A 569 -9.60 -11.11 5.45
C LEU A 569 -10.24 -9.78 5.84
N ILE A 570 -11.51 -9.59 5.51
CA ILE A 570 -12.30 -8.43 5.92
C ILE A 570 -12.35 -8.39 7.46
N PHE A 571 -12.69 -9.50 8.11
CA PHE A 571 -12.72 -9.60 9.57
C PHE A 571 -11.38 -9.25 10.21
N ILE A 572 -10.28 -9.86 9.76
CA ILE A 572 -8.93 -9.56 10.29
C ILE A 572 -8.57 -8.08 10.08
N SER A 573 -8.82 -7.54 8.88
CA SER A 573 -8.54 -6.13 8.59
C SER A 573 -9.37 -5.18 9.46
N THR A 574 -10.61 -5.54 9.80
CA THR A 574 -11.46 -4.74 10.70
C THR A 574 -11.02 -4.79 12.15
N LEU A 575 -10.55 -5.93 12.65
CA LEU A 575 -9.99 -6.01 13.99
C LEU A 575 -8.76 -5.10 14.12
N LEU A 576 -7.89 -5.12 13.11
CA LEU A 576 -6.73 -4.21 13.05
C LEU A 576 -7.17 -2.74 12.96
N LEU A 577 -8.21 -2.44 12.16
CA LEU A 577 -8.77 -1.09 12.02
C LEU A 577 -9.34 -0.58 13.35
N VAL A 578 -10.08 -1.40 14.09
CA VAL A 578 -10.62 -1.07 15.40
C VAL A 578 -9.51 -0.81 16.41
N PHE A 579 -8.47 -1.65 16.43
CA PHE A 579 -7.31 -1.46 17.29
C PHE A 579 -6.62 -0.11 17.03
N GLU A 580 -6.36 0.20 15.76
CA GLU A 580 -5.74 1.47 15.35
C GLU A 580 -6.65 2.67 15.60
N LEU A 581 -7.97 2.52 15.46
CA LEU A 581 -8.97 3.54 15.77
C LEU A 581 -8.93 3.89 17.27
N VAL A 582 -8.90 2.90 18.15
CA VAL A 582 -8.79 3.12 19.61
C VAL A 582 -7.48 3.80 19.94
N ARG A 583 -6.35 3.37 19.35
CA ARG A 583 -5.04 4.01 19.52
C ARG A 583 -5.07 5.48 19.10
N ARG A 584 -5.71 5.78 17.96
CA ARG A 584 -5.88 7.13 17.43
C ARG A 584 -6.69 8.04 18.34
N PHE A 585 -7.74 7.53 18.99
CA PHE A 585 -8.52 8.30 19.96
C PHE A 585 -7.76 8.55 21.26
N ARG A 586 -6.96 7.60 21.75
CA ARG A 586 -6.03 7.83 22.88
C ARG A 586 -5.09 9.00 22.58
N LEU A 587 -4.43 8.97 21.41
CA LEU A 587 -3.57 10.07 20.96
C LEU A 587 -4.30 11.41 20.87
N THR A 588 -5.56 11.41 20.45
CA THR A 588 -6.37 12.65 20.37
C THR A 588 -6.62 13.23 21.76
N VAL A 589 -6.94 12.39 22.75
CA VAL A 589 -7.11 12.80 24.15
C VAL A 589 -5.79 13.34 24.73
N ASP A 590 -4.66 12.68 24.46
CA ASP A 590 -3.35 13.09 24.95
C ASP A 590 -2.91 14.44 24.38
N ILE A 591 -3.17 14.70 23.08
CA ILE A 591 -2.94 16.02 22.46
C ILE A 591 -3.77 17.10 23.15
N LEU A 592 -5.04 16.82 23.44
CA LEU A 592 -5.92 17.82 24.08
C LEU A 592 -5.52 18.10 25.53
N LYS A 593 -4.99 17.11 26.25
CA LYS A 593 -4.40 17.28 27.60
C LYS A 593 -3.15 18.17 27.56
N LEU A 594 -2.23 17.91 26.61
CA LEU A 594 -1.01 18.71 26.46
C LEU A 594 -1.31 20.16 26.06
N ARG A 595 -2.40 20.39 25.34
CA ARG A 595 -2.91 21.72 25.00
C ARG A 595 -3.73 22.38 26.11
N GLN A 596 -3.83 21.75 27.28
CA GLN A 596 -4.61 22.21 28.43
C GLN A 596 -6.11 22.43 28.13
N LYS A 597 -6.64 21.81 27.05
CA LYS A 597 -8.07 21.83 26.72
C LYS A 597 -8.88 20.82 27.55
N LEU A 598 -8.21 19.78 28.07
CA LEU A 598 -8.79 18.75 28.93
C LEU A 598 -7.94 18.55 30.18
N ALA A 599 -8.59 18.24 31.31
CA ALA A 599 -7.91 17.91 32.56
C ALA A 599 -7.11 16.59 32.45
N PRO A 600 -5.98 16.44 33.16
CA PRO A 600 -5.06 15.30 33.01
C PRO A 600 -5.70 13.94 33.34
N THR A 601 -6.68 13.92 34.25
CA THR A 601 -7.41 12.70 34.71
C THR A 601 -8.53 12.25 33.75
N THR A 602 -8.82 13.03 32.70
CA THR A 602 -9.87 12.68 31.74
C THR A 602 -9.45 11.47 30.91
N THR A 603 -10.37 10.55 30.68
CA THR A 603 -10.18 9.41 29.76
C THR A 603 -11.19 9.53 28.62
N MET A 604 -10.91 8.86 27.50
CA MET A 604 -11.80 8.85 26.33
C MET A 604 -13.24 8.43 26.65
N TRP A 605 -13.43 7.58 27.67
CA TRP A 605 -14.73 7.05 28.09
C TRP A 605 -15.52 7.99 29.02
N ARG A 606 -14.84 8.91 29.71
CA ARG A 606 -15.48 9.85 30.66
C ARG A 606 -16.07 11.07 29.98
N HIS A 607 -15.45 11.59 28.92
CA HIS A 607 -15.90 12.81 28.26
C HIS A 607 -17.05 12.53 27.27
N PRO A 608 -18.25 13.11 27.43
CA PRO A 608 -19.47 12.67 26.73
C PRO A 608 -19.39 12.85 25.20
N ARG A 609 -18.86 13.98 24.71
CA ARG A 609 -18.71 14.23 23.27
C ARG A 609 -17.70 13.29 22.60
N ILE A 610 -16.60 12.97 23.31
CA ILE A 610 -15.55 12.09 22.76
C ILE A 610 -16.06 10.64 22.77
N ARG A 611 -16.73 10.22 23.85
CA ARG A 611 -17.38 8.91 23.95
C ARG A 611 -18.38 8.69 22.81
N ALA A 612 -19.23 9.67 22.52
CA ALA A 612 -20.20 9.58 21.43
C ALA A 612 -19.51 9.43 20.06
N GLN A 613 -18.45 10.21 19.80
CA GLN A 613 -17.66 10.10 18.56
C GLN A 613 -16.99 8.73 18.42
N VAL A 614 -16.39 8.22 19.52
CA VAL A 614 -15.77 6.89 19.54
C VAL A 614 -16.82 5.81 19.25
N ALA A 615 -18.00 5.88 19.89
CA ALA A 615 -19.06 4.89 19.71
C ALA A 615 -19.58 4.87 18.27
N VAL A 616 -19.87 6.04 17.69
CA VAL A 616 -20.36 6.13 16.29
C VAL A 616 -19.31 5.60 15.32
N GLU A 617 -18.04 6.00 15.45
CA GLU A 617 -17.00 5.49 14.57
C GLU A 617 -16.76 3.99 14.76
N LEU A 618 -16.85 3.48 15.99
CA LEU A 618 -16.69 2.05 16.25
C LEU A 618 -17.83 1.24 15.63
N ILE A 619 -19.08 1.70 15.72
CA ILE A 619 -20.24 1.07 15.08
C ILE A 619 -20.05 1.03 13.55
N VAL A 620 -19.69 2.16 12.94
CA VAL A 620 -19.50 2.25 11.48
C VAL A 620 -18.36 1.34 10.99
N ASN A 621 -17.27 1.24 11.75
CA ASN A 621 -16.13 0.40 11.36
C ASN A 621 -16.30 -1.08 11.74
N MET A 622 -17.16 -1.42 12.71
CA MET A 622 -17.49 -2.81 13.06
C MET A 622 -18.65 -3.39 12.24
N ALA A 623 -19.41 -2.58 11.52
CA ALA A 623 -20.48 -3.04 10.64
C ALA A 623 -19.90 -3.84 9.45
N ILE A 624 -19.78 -5.16 9.65
CA ILE A 624 -19.42 -6.16 8.64
C ILE A 624 -20.31 -7.38 8.80
N VAL A 625 -20.39 -8.17 7.73
CA VAL A 625 -20.88 -9.54 7.82
C VAL A 625 -19.73 -10.39 8.36
N PRO A 626 -19.86 -11.03 9.54
CA PRO A 626 -18.81 -11.88 10.09
C PRO A 626 -18.60 -13.13 9.20
N PRO A 627 -17.38 -13.70 9.20
CA PRO A 627 -17.10 -14.91 8.44
C PRO A 627 -17.94 -16.08 8.95
N PHE A 628 -18.19 -17.07 8.09
CA PHE A 628 -18.96 -18.28 8.37
C PHE A 628 -20.47 -18.06 8.58
N VAL A 629 -20.97 -16.83 8.43
CA VAL A 629 -22.40 -16.53 8.39
C VAL A 629 -22.84 -16.52 6.94
N THR A 630 -23.44 -17.63 6.52
CA THR A 630 -23.87 -17.89 5.14
C THR A 630 -25.38 -18.09 5.09
N GLY A 631 -25.99 -17.70 3.99
CA GLY A 631 -27.42 -17.88 3.76
C GLY A 631 -27.99 -16.80 2.87
N MET A 632 -29.28 -16.94 2.58
CA MET A 632 -30.02 -16.04 1.71
C MET A 632 -31.12 -15.36 2.51
N PHE A 633 -31.37 -14.08 2.25
CA PHE A 633 -32.59 -13.40 2.68
C PHE A 633 -33.43 -13.04 1.47
N VAL A 634 -34.74 -13.16 1.65
CA VAL A 634 -35.74 -12.89 0.61
C VAL A 634 -36.41 -11.56 0.89
N VAL A 635 -36.50 -10.70 -0.12
CA VAL A 635 -37.19 -9.41 -0.05
C VAL A 635 -38.32 -9.42 -1.07
N ASN A 636 -39.55 -9.24 -0.60
CA ASN A 636 -40.73 -9.16 -1.46
C ASN A 636 -41.08 -7.69 -1.69
N GLU A 637 -40.80 -7.16 -2.88
CA GLU A 637 -41.14 -5.80 -3.27
C GLU A 637 -42.50 -5.76 -3.99
N TYR A 638 -43.47 -5.04 -3.44
CA TYR A 638 -44.75 -4.83 -4.12
C TYR A 638 -44.58 -3.96 -5.37
N GLN A 639 -45.08 -4.42 -6.51
CA GLN A 639 -45.00 -3.67 -7.77
C GLN A 639 -46.36 -3.15 -8.23
N MET A 640 -47.35 -4.03 -8.34
CA MET A 640 -48.67 -3.66 -8.87
C MET A 640 -49.79 -4.57 -8.40
N ARG A 641 -51.02 -4.07 -8.53
CA ARG A 641 -52.24 -4.85 -8.34
C ARG A 641 -52.70 -5.42 -9.69
N ALA A 642 -52.67 -6.74 -9.85
CA ALA A 642 -53.15 -7.42 -11.03
C ALA A 642 -53.62 -8.85 -10.69
N SER A 643 -54.62 -9.34 -11.42
CA SER A 643 -55.11 -10.72 -11.30
C SER A 643 -54.15 -11.75 -11.91
N THR A 644 -53.39 -11.34 -12.94
CA THR A 644 -52.33 -12.12 -13.58
C THR A 644 -51.01 -11.35 -13.54
N CYS A 645 -49.96 -11.96 -12.98
CA CYS A 645 -48.64 -11.35 -12.87
C CYS A 645 -47.73 -11.81 -14.03
N PRO A 646 -47.14 -10.89 -14.81
CA PRO A 646 -46.16 -11.25 -15.81
C PRO A 646 -44.84 -11.68 -15.14
N PRO A 647 -44.14 -12.71 -15.65
CA PRO A 647 -42.83 -13.11 -15.11
C PRO A 647 -41.83 -11.94 -15.22
N PRO A 648 -40.93 -11.73 -14.24
CA PRO A 648 -40.61 -12.57 -13.08
C PRO A 648 -41.43 -12.29 -11.81
N LEU A 649 -42.57 -11.58 -11.90
CA LEU A 649 -43.38 -11.25 -10.73
C LEU A 649 -44.13 -12.48 -10.21
N VAL A 650 -44.11 -12.68 -8.90
CA VAL A 650 -44.81 -13.76 -8.21
C VAL A 650 -46.06 -13.19 -7.57
N ARG A 651 -47.19 -13.91 -7.71
CA ARG A 651 -48.46 -13.54 -7.10
C ARG A 651 -48.48 -13.98 -5.63
N GLU A 652 -48.75 -13.03 -4.73
CA GLU A 652 -48.91 -13.31 -3.30
C GLU A 652 -50.28 -12.78 -2.85
N GLY A 653 -51.27 -13.68 -2.70
CA GLY A 653 -52.67 -13.36 -2.39
C GLY A 653 -53.57 -13.13 -3.63
N ALA A 654 -54.70 -12.44 -3.44
CA ALA A 654 -55.77 -12.34 -4.45
C ALA A 654 -55.39 -11.51 -5.68
N ASP A 655 -54.84 -10.29 -5.53
CA ASP A 655 -54.58 -9.39 -6.67
C ASP A 655 -53.21 -8.69 -6.60
N ARG A 656 -52.23 -9.17 -5.84
CA ARG A 656 -50.96 -8.45 -5.64
C ARG A 656 -49.77 -9.17 -6.27
N CYS A 657 -49.03 -8.46 -7.11
CA CYS A 657 -47.82 -8.94 -7.75
C CYS A 657 -46.59 -8.39 -7.03
N TYR A 658 -45.74 -9.29 -6.55
CA TYR A 658 -44.50 -9.00 -5.85
C TYR A 658 -43.30 -9.42 -6.70
N LEU A 659 -42.23 -8.66 -6.58
CA LEU A 659 -40.91 -9.02 -7.07
C LEU A 659 -40.15 -9.69 -5.92
N VAL A 660 -39.89 -10.99 -6.05
CA VAL A 660 -39.21 -11.79 -5.02
C VAL A 660 -37.71 -11.76 -5.31
N LEU A 661 -36.96 -11.03 -4.51
CA LEU A 661 -35.52 -10.85 -4.65
C LEU A 661 -34.80 -11.70 -3.60
N GLN A 662 -33.84 -12.52 -4.03
CA GLN A 662 -33.03 -13.34 -3.14
C GLN A 662 -31.61 -12.79 -3.11
N TYR A 663 -31.18 -12.34 -1.92
CA TYR A 663 -29.84 -11.80 -1.71
C TYR A 663 -29.04 -12.69 -0.75
N PRO A 664 -27.76 -12.96 -1.02
CA PRO A 664 -26.89 -13.57 -0.03
C PRO A 664 -26.61 -12.60 1.12
N TYR A 665 -26.49 -13.08 2.35
CA TYR A 665 -26.25 -12.22 3.53
C TYR A 665 -25.04 -11.29 3.38
N GLU A 666 -24.04 -11.72 2.61
CA GLU A 666 -22.83 -10.97 2.25
C GLU A 666 -23.15 -9.62 1.60
N THR A 667 -24.30 -9.47 0.93
CA THR A 667 -24.76 -8.18 0.36
C THR A 667 -25.02 -7.11 1.42
N LEU A 668 -25.29 -7.48 2.68
CA LEU A 668 -25.34 -6.54 3.79
C LEU A 668 -23.97 -5.88 4.06
N GLY A 669 -22.89 -6.47 3.54
CA GLY A 669 -21.55 -5.88 3.50
C GLY A 669 -21.50 -4.52 2.81
N MET A 670 -22.51 -4.15 2.01
CA MET A 670 -22.67 -2.82 1.44
C MET A 670 -22.72 -1.70 2.50
N ILE A 671 -23.06 -1.99 3.76
CA ILE A 671 -22.97 -1.03 4.87
C ILE A 671 -21.52 -0.52 5.05
N MET A 672 -20.50 -1.28 4.63
CA MET A 672 -19.11 -0.87 4.67
C MET A 672 -18.80 0.36 3.79
N PHE A 673 -19.68 0.73 2.84
CA PHE A 673 -19.56 2.00 2.10
C PHE A 673 -19.58 3.23 3.02
N LEU A 674 -20.19 3.14 4.21
CA LEU A 674 -20.12 4.20 5.22
C LEU A 674 -18.68 4.56 5.59
N ARG A 675 -17.74 3.60 5.48
CA ARG A 675 -16.32 3.82 5.75
C ARG A 675 -15.61 4.75 4.77
N LEU A 676 -16.24 5.12 3.64
CA LEU A 676 -15.70 6.13 2.74
C LEU A 676 -15.48 7.50 3.43
N TYR A 677 -16.07 7.74 4.62
CA TYR A 677 -15.74 8.91 5.44
C TYR A 677 -14.24 9.03 5.78
N TRP A 678 -13.49 7.92 5.77
CA TRP A 678 -12.03 7.93 5.93
C TRP A 678 -11.32 8.69 4.81
N LEU A 679 -11.87 8.73 3.59
CA LEU A 679 -11.30 9.52 2.49
C LEU A 679 -11.29 11.02 2.80
N VAL A 680 -12.33 11.52 3.46
CA VAL A 680 -12.39 12.91 3.93
C VAL A 680 -11.26 13.21 4.94
N ARG A 681 -10.84 12.21 5.73
CA ARG A 681 -9.68 12.32 6.63
C ARG A 681 -8.35 12.18 5.92
N LEU A 682 -8.26 11.35 4.89
CA LEU A 682 -7.08 11.24 4.03
C LEU A 682 -6.75 12.60 3.41
N VAL A 683 -7.77 13.28 2.87
CA VAL A 683 -7.70 14.63 2.32
C VAL A 683 -7.13 15.60 3.37
N ARG A 684 -7.67 15.58 4.60
CA ARG A 684 -7.13 16.37 5.72
C ARG A 684 -5.64 16.09 5.97
N ASN A 685 -5.27 14.82 6.12
CA ASN A 685 -3.91 14.42 6.50
C ASN A 685 -2.86 14.79 5.45
N HIS A 686 -3.22 14.71 4.17
CA HIS A 686 -2.33 14.97 3.03
C HIS A 686 -2.44 16.38 2.44
N SER A 687 -3.31 17.22 2.98
CA SER A 687 -3.47 18.64 2.59
C SER A 687 -2.21 19.50 2.75
N GLY A 688 -1.23 19.06 3.55
CA GLY A 688 -0.05 19.87 3.90
C GLY A 688 -0.28 20.89 5.01
N PHE A 689 -1.55 21.21 5.32
CA PHE A 689 -1.95 22.17 6.36
C PHE A 689 -2.20 21.53 7.73
N TYR A 690 -2.19 20.19 7.81
CA TYR A 690 -2.34 19.50 9.09
C TYR A 690 -1.02 19.54 9.89
N GLY A 691 -0.99 20.34 10.96
CA GLY A 691 0.15 20.40 11.88
C GLY A 691 0.03 21.48 12.95
N GLN A 692 0.88 21.40 13.97
CA GLN A 692 0.85 22.29 15.14
C GLN A 692 0.97 23.77 14.80
N ARG A 693 1.84 24.14 13.83
CA ARG A 693 2.05 25.55 13.45
C ARG A 693 0.80 26.16 12.85
N VAL A 694 0.11 25.41 11.99
CA VAL A 694 -1.12 25.87 11.33
C VAL A 694 -2.24 25.98 12.36
N ASP A 695 -2.34 25.04 13.28
CA ASP A 695 -3.32 25.07 14.37
C ASP A 695 -3.08 26.20 15.39
N PHE A 696 -1.83 26.60 15.61
CA PHE A 696 -1.51 27.83 16.34
C PHE A 696 -2.04 29.07 15.61
N ILE A 697 -1.73 29.22 14.32
CA ILE A 697 -2.22 30.34 13.50
C ILE A 697 -3.75 30.34 13.42
N GLY A 698 -4.36 29.16 13.33
CA GLY A 698 -5.80 28.98 13.37
C GLY A 698 -6.40 29.47 14.67
N SER A 699 -5.80 29.13 15.81
CA SER A 699 -6.29 29.57 17.12
C SER A 699 -6.24 31.09 17.30
N LEU A 700 -5.22 31.78 16.76
CA LEU A 700 -5.14 33.24 16.76
C LEU A 700 -6.28 33.90 15.99
N ASN A 701 -6.81 33.21 14.98
CA ASN A 701 -7.91 33.68 14.13
C ASN A 701 -9.25 32.99 14.46
N ASN A 702 -9.34 32.28 15.59
CA ASN A 702 -10.52 31.52 16.00
C ASN A 702 -11.03 30.51 14.95
N VAL A 703 -10.11 29.87 14.22
CA VAL A 703 -10.39 28.84 13.20
C VAL A 703 -9.94 27.47 13.69
N SER A 704 -10.85 26.49 13.69
CA SER A 704 -10.53 25.10 14.00
C SER A 704 -9.88 24.39 12.79
N THR A 705 -8.56 24.40 12.73
CA THR A 705 -7.77 23.76 11.68
C THR A 705 -7.71 22.24 11.79
N ASP A 706 -8.39 21.61 12.76
CA ASP A 706 -8.54 20.14 12.82
C ASP A 706 -9.74 19.64 12.00
N SER A 707 -10.63 20.55 11.58
CA SER A 707 -11.87 20.24 10.86
C SER A 707 -11.58 19.79 9.41
N PRO A 708 -12.11 18.64 8.95
CA PRO A 708 -11.82 18.15 7.61
C PRO A 708 -12.41 19.05 6.50
N LEU A 709 -13.56 19.68 6.76
CA LEU A 709 -14.23 20.59 5.82
C LEU A 709 -13.35 21.81 5.47
N TRP A 710 -12.60 22.34 6.44
CA TRP A 710 -11.67 23.44 6.18
C TRP A 710 -10.54 23.01 5.24
N HIS A 711 -10.00 21.81 5.43
CA HIS A 711 -8.96 21.27 4.53
C HIS A 711 -9.49 20.95 3.14
N PHE A 712 -10.72 20.45 3.03
CA PHE A 712 -11.37 20.25 1.74
C PHE A 712 -11.50 21.57 0.98
N ARG A 713 -11.98 22.64 1.65
CA ARG A 713 -12.04 23.99 1.07
C ARG A 713 -10.66 24.50 0.65
N ALA A 714 -9.62 24.27 1.46
CA ALA A 714 -8.25 24.66 1.14
C ALA A 714 -7.71 23.93 -0.09
N ILE A 715 -7.93 22.62 -0.20
CA ILE A 715 -7.50 21.84 -1.38
C ILE A 715 -8.28 22.25 -2.62
N PHE A 716 -9.59 22.48 -2.51
CA PHE A 716 -10.41 22.94 -3.61
C PHE A 716 -9.97 24.32 -4.12
N TYR A 717 -9.54 25.21 -3.23
CA TYR A 717 -9.00 26.52 -3.59
C TYR A 717 -7.66 26.43 -4.34
N HIS A 718 -6.74 25.56 -3.90
CA HIS A 718 -5.40 25.46 -4.49
C HIS A 718 -5.32 24.52 -5.71
N HIS A 719 -6.03 23.39 -5.68
CA HIS A 719 -6.02 22.36 -6.72
C HIS A 719 -7.46 21.92 -7.09
N PRO A 720 -8.26 22.84 -7.64
CA PRO A 720 -9.68 22.63 -7.92
C PRO A 720 -9.96 21.44 -8.84
N VAL A 721 -9.22 21.33 -9.96
CA VAL A 721 -9.43 20.28 -10.97
C VAL A 721 -9.16 18.89 -10.39
N PHE A 722 -8.10 18.75 -9.59
CA PHE A 722 -7.79 17.48 -8.94
C PHE A 722 -8.87 17.08 -7.94
N ALA A 723 -9.33 18.01 -7.10
CA ALA A 723 -10.39 17.76 -6.13
C ALA A 723 -11.72 17.38 -6.81
N PHE A 724 -12.07 18.06 -7.91
CA PHE A 724 -13.24 17.76 -8.71
C PHE A 724 -13.16 16.36 -9.33
N LEU A 725 -12.11 16.06 -10.10
CA LEU A 725 -11.96 14.76 -10.77
C LEU A 725 -11.99 13.60 -9.78
N THR A 726 -11.33 13.75 -8.63
CA THR A 726 -11.32 12.70 -7.59
C THR A 726 -12.69 12.47 -6.97
N CYS A 727 -13.45 13.53 -6.66
CA CYS A 727 -14.82 13.39 -6.15
C CYS A 727 -15.77 12.79 -7.18
N THR A 728 -15.66 13.20 -8.45
CA THR A 728 -16.49 12.67 -9.54
C THR A 728 -16.24 11.18 -9.76
N ILE A 729 -14.98 10.77 -9.93
CA ILE A 729 -14.62 9.36 -10.15
C ILE A 729 -15.04 8.50 -8.94
N LEU A 730 -14.80 8.97 -7.72
CA LEU A 730 -15.19 8.24 -6.52
C LEU A 730 -16.70 8.02 -6.45
N THR A 731 -17.48 9.06 -6.76
CA THR A 731 -18.95 8.97 -6.75
C THR A 731 -19.43 8.08 -7.88
N TRP A 732 -18.86 8.16 -9.08
CA TRP A 732 -19.16 7.27 -10.21
C TRP A 732 -18.97 5.79 -9.84
N VAL A 733 -17.78 5.44 -9.35
CA VAL A 733 -17.47 4.06 -8.97
C VAL A 733 -18.35 3.57 -7.83
N ALA A 734 -18.51 4.36 -6.76
CA ALA A 734 -19.30 3.95 -5.60
C ALA A 734 -20.77 3.70 -5.96
N THR A 735 -21.34 4.54 -6.82
CA THR A 735 -22.76 4.45 -7.20
C THR A 735 -23.01 3.37 -8.24
N ALA A 736 -22.13 3.22 -9.23
CA ALA A 736 -22.21 2.17 -10.24
C ALA A 736 -22.15 0.78 -9.61
N VAL A 737 -21.19 0.57 -8.71
CA VAL A 737 -21.06 -0.68 -7.97
C VAL A 737 -22.25 -0.90 -7.03
N GLY A 738 -22.73 0.16 -6.37
CA GLY A 738 -23.91 0.09 -5.52
C GLY A 738 -25.17 -0.37 -6.26
N VAL A 739 -25.43 0.18 -7.44
CA VAL A 739 -26.57 -0.22 -8.27
C VAL A 739 -26.36 -1.63 -8.83
N SER A 740 -25.18 -1.94 -9.36
CA SER A 740 -24.88 -3.27 -9.91
C SER A 740 -25.11 -4.37 -8.86
N VAL A 741 -24.62 -4.19 -7.63
CA VAL A 741 -24.81 -5.18 -6.57
C VAL A 741 -26.30 -5.39 -6.23
N MET A 742 -27.08 -4.31 -6.16
CA MET A 742 -28.51 -4.39 -5.82
C MET A 742 -29.36 -4.97 -6.95
N GLU A 743 -28.98 -4.80 -8.21
CA GLU A 743 -29.75 -5.32 -9.36
C GLU A 743 -29.41 -6.78 -9.71
N ARG A 744 -28.37 -7.39 -9.12
CA ARG A 744 -27.93 -8.78 -9.39
C ARG A 744 -28.99 -9.87 -9.23
N PRO A 745 -29.93 -9.84 -8.26
CA PRO A 745 -30.93 -10.91 -8.16
C PRO A 745 -31.88 -10.99 -9.36
N LEU A 746 -31.90 -9.96 -10.20
CA LEU A 746 -32.71 -9.91 -11.41
C LEU A 746 -31.79 -10.10 -12.64
N PRO A 747 -32.24 -10.84 -13.66
CA PRO A 747 -31.58 -10.85 -14.96
C PRO A 747 -31.79 -9.47 -15.61
N SER A 748 -30.89 -8.55 -15.31
CA SER A 748 -30.89 -7.17 -15.81
C SER A 748 -29.52 -6.86 -16.40
N PRO A 749 -29.44 -6.02 -17.45
CA PRO A 749 -28.15 -5.61 -18.00
C PRO A 749 -27.32 -4.75 -17.04
N LEU A 750 -27.87 -4.35 -15.89
CA LEU A 750 -27.18 -3.59 -14.84
C LEU A 750 -26.35 -4.50 -13.90
N ASP A 751 -26.41 -5.82 -14.09
CA ASP A 751 -25.55 -6.78 -13.40
C ASP A 751 -24.05 -6.50 -13.67
N SER A 752 -23.71 -6.06 -14.88
CA SER A 752 -22.39 -5.61 -15.26
C SER A 752 -22.04 -4.25 -14.67
N GLU A 753 -20.87 -4.17 -14.03
CA GLU A 753 -20.37 -2.93 -13.43
C GLU A 753 -20.13 -1.83 -14.49
N VAL A 754 -19.85 -2.22 -15.74
CA VAL A 754 -19.56 -1.29 -16.85
C VAL A 754 -20.84 -0.63 -17.37
N THR A 755 -21.94 -1.38 -17.50
CA THR A 755 -23.24 -0.84 -17.91
C THR A 755 -23.86 -0.01 -16.79
N ALA A 756 -23.70 -0.42 -15.53
CA ALA A 756 -24.07 0.39 -14.38
C ALA A 756 -23.28 1.71 -14.33
N MET A 757 -21.98 1.69 -14.66
CA MET A 757 -21.16 2.90 -14.79
C MET A 757 -21.66 3.83 -15.89
N TRP A 758 -21.99 3.28 -17.06
CA TRP A 758 -22.58 4.06 -18.16
C TRP A 758 -23.88 4.75 -17.73
N MET A 759 -24.79 4.00 -17.10
CA MET A 759 -26.06 4.55 -16.58
C MET A 759 -25.81 5.68 -15.56
N VAL A 760 -24.86 5.52 -14.64
CA VAL A 760 -24.50 6.56 -13.66
C VAL A 760 -23.97 7.82 -14.34
N ILE A 761 -23.08 7.68 -15.33
CA ILE A 761 -22.51 8.83 -16.06
C ILE A 761 -23.62 9.60 -16.78
N VAL A 762 -24.50 8.90 -17.51
CA VAL A 762 -25.63 9.48 -18.23
C VAL A 762 -26.63 10.17 -17.28
N THR A 763 -26.89 9.56 -16.12
CA THR A 763 -27.80 10.09 -15.11
C THR A 763 -27.22 11.32 -14.41
N MET A 764 -25.93 11.29 -14.03
CA MET A 764 -25.25 12.45 -13.43
C MET A 764 -25.13 13.63 -14.40
N ALA A 765 -24.98 13.35 -15.70
CA ALA A 765 -24.99 14.37 -16.75
C ALA A 765 -26.40 14.92 -17.03
N THR A 766 -27.44 14.42 -16.35
CA THR A 766 -28.85 14.79 -16.54
C THR A 766 -29.39 14.53 -17.95
N VAL A 767 -28.75 13.65 -18.72
CA VAL A 767 -29.18 13.29 -20.09
C VAL A 767 -30.33 12.30 -20.05
N GLY A 768 -30.18 11.20 -19.29
CA GLY A 768 -31.25 10.24 -19.04
C GLY A 768 -31.82 9.54 -20.29
N TYR A 769 -30.98 8.86 -21.08
CA TYR A 769 -31.42 8.15 -22.30
C TYR A 769 -32.54 7.12 -22.05
N GLY A 770 -32.57 6.50 -20.86
CA GLY A 770 -33.57 5.49 -20.50
C GLY A 770 -33.31 4.10 -21.10
N ASP A 771 -32.12 3.87 -21.65
CA ASP A 771 -31.63 2.58 -22.13
C ASP A 771 -31.44 1.56 -21.00
N PHE A 772 -30.94 2.01 -19.85
CA PHE A 772 -30.78 1.20 -18.64
C PHE A 772 -31.35 1.91 -17.41
N VAL A 773 -32.22 1.23 -16.67
CA VAL A 773 -32.93 1.78 -15.51
C VAL A 773 -32.99 0.75 -14.38
N PRO A 774 -32.69 1.12 -13.12
CA PRO A 774 -32.78 0.21 -11.98
C PRO A 774 -34.25 -0.19 -11.70
N ARG A 775 -34.48 -1.49 -11.53
CA ARG A 775 -35.81 -2.03 -11.27
C ARG A 775 -36.09 -2.20 -9.78
N THR A 776 -35.06 -2.51 -9.00
CA THR A 776 -35.16 -2.71 -7.54
C THR A 776 -35.36 -1.37 -6.82
N MET A 777 -36.08 -1.38 -5.69
CA MET A 777 -36.23 -0.18 -4.88
C MET A 777 -34.89 0.28 -4.29
N ALA A 778 -34.04 -0.68 -3.89
CA ALA A 778 -32.69 -0.38 -3.40
C ALA A 778 -31.82 0.29 -4.47
N GLY A 779 -31.80 -0.25 -5.69
CA GLY A 779 -31.10 0.35 -6.83
C GLY A 779 -31.58 1.76 -7.14
N ARG A 780 -32.90 2.00 -7.11
CA ARG A 780 -33.48 3.34 -7.29
C ARG A 780 -33.04 4.33 -6.22
N VAL A 781 -33.05 3.94 -4.94
CA VAL A 781 -32.59 4.80 -3.84
C VAL A 781 -31.12 5.16 -4.01
N ILE A 782 -30.27 4.19 -4.37
CA ILE A 782 -28.84 4.44 -4.63
C ILE A 782 -28.66 5.38 -5.82
N THR A 783 -29.42 5.22 -6.91
CA THR A 783 -29.36 6.13 -8.06
C THR A 783 -29.83 7.55 -7.70
N VAL A 784 -30.83 7.72 -6.84
CA VAL A 784 -31.27 9.05 -6.38
C VAL A 784 -30.19 9.73 -5.52
N VAL A 785 -29.67 9.03 -4.50
CA VAL A 785 -28.66 9.60 -3.59
C VAL A 785 -27.34 9.82 -4.31
N GLY A 786 -26.94 8.85 -5.11
CA GLY A 786 -25.64 8.80 -5.77
C GLY A 786 -25.61 9.52 -7.11
N GLY A 787 -26.50 9.14 -8.02
CA GLY A 787 -26.56 9.69 -9.37
C GLY A 787 -27.16 11.09 -9.41
N ILE A 788 -28.33 11.30 -8.81
CA ILE A 788 -29.02 12.61 -8.91
C ILE A 788 -28.39 13.63 -7.94
N VAL A 789 -28.41 13.36 -6.63
CA VAL A 789 -27.86 14.32 -5.64
C VAL A 789 -26.34 14.49 -5.82
N GLY A 790 -25.60 13.39 -6.04
CA GLY A 790 -24.18 13.45 -6.37
C GLY A 790 -23.91 14.20 -7.67
N GLY A 791 -24.72 13.99 -8.72
CA GLY A 791 -24.64 14.72 -9.98
C GLY A 791 -24.84 16.22 -9.81
N VAL A 792 -25.85 16.66 -9.04
CA VAL A 792 -26.09 18.08 -8.73
C VAL A 792 -24.88 18.70 -8.02
N ILE A 793 -24.28 17.99 -7.06
CA ILE A 793 -23.07 18.44 -6.37
C ILE A 793 -21.90 18.55 -7.35
N VAL A 794 -21.66 17.55 -8.19
CA VAL A 794 -20.59 17.55 -9.19
C VAL A 794 -20.77 18.69 -10.21
N ILE A 795 -21.98 18.88 -10.74
CA ILE A 795 -22.29 19.97 -11.68
C ILE A 795 -22.07 21.33 -11.00
N SER A 796 -22.57 21.53 -9.77
CA SER A 796 -22.38 22.80 -9.05
C SER A 796 -20.90 23.09 -8.77
N MET A 797 -20.11 22.07 -8.42
CA MET A 797 -18.66 22.20 -8.29
C MET A 797 -18.02 22.60 -9.62
N LEU A 798 -18.38 21.93 -10.74
CA LEU A 798 -17.88 22.26 -12.07
C LEU A 798 -18.20 23.70 -12.47
N THR A 799 -19.44 24.15 -12.25
CA THR A 799 -19.86 25.53 -12.52
C THR A 799 -19.05 26.53 -11.70
N SER A 800 -18.82 26.25 -10.40
CA SER A 800 -17.97 27.09 -9.56
C SER A 800 -16.52 27.15 -10.05
N LEU A 801 -15.97 26.04 -10.54
CA LEU A 801 -14.62 26.01 -11.10
C LEU A 801 -14.51 26.80 -12.39
N PHE A 802 -15.50 26.67 -13.27
CA PHE A 802 -15.57 27.41 -14.52
C PHE A 802 -15.66 28.92 -14.25
N MET A 803 -16.55 29.33 -13.35
CA MET A 803 -16.67 30.74 -12.94
C MET A 803 -15.38 31.26 -12.30
N GLY A 804 -14.75 30.50 -11.41
CA GLY A 804 -13.48 30.89 -10.78
C GLY A 804 -12.33 31.04 -11.79
N SER A 805 -12.31 30.21 -12.84
CA SER A 805 -11.30 30.31 -13.91
C SER A 805 -11.50 31.51 -14.84
N LEU A 806 -12.72 32.04 -14.92
CA LEU A 806 -13.04 33.24 -15.71
C LEU A 806 -12.82 34.54 -14.92
N GLN A 807 -12.71 34.46 -13.59
CA GLN A 807 -12.43 35.63 -12.78
C GLN A 807 -11.02 36.15 -13.03
N THR A 808 -10.93 37.45 -13.30
CA THR A 808 -9.65 38.14 -13.49
C THR A 808 -8.88 38.20 -12.17
N THR A 809 -7.56 38.07 -12.26
CA THR A 809 -6.70 38.30 -11.10
C THR A 809 -6.73 39.78 -10.70
N ARG A 810 -6.44 40.10 -9.42
CA ARG A 810 -6.34 41.51 -8.96
C ARG A 810 -5.36 42.35 -9.81
N GLY A 811 -4.33 41.72 -10.39
CA GLY A 811 -3.38 42.38 -11.27
C GLY A 811 -3.98 42.68 -12.65
N GLU A 812 -4.62 41.69 -13.27
CA GLU A 812 -5.32 41.87 -14.55
C GLU A 812 -6.45 42.88 -14.44
N ASP A 813 -7.20 42.85 -13.34
CA ASP A 813 -8.26 43.81 -13.04
C ASP A 813 -7.72 45.25 -12.94
N LYS A 814 -6.63 45.45 -12.20
CA LYS A 814 -5.90 46.74 -12.16
C LYS A 814 -5.49 47.20 -13.57
N VAL A 815 -4.96 46.30 -14.39
CA VAL A 815 -4.56 46.62 -15.77
C VAL A 815 -5.78 46.98 -16.62
N LEU A 816 -6.88 46.24 -16.51
CA LEU A 816 -8.14 46.51 -17.21
C LEU A 816 -8.69 47.90 -16.84
N HIS A 817 -8.73 48.25 -15.56
CA HIS A 817 -9.15 49.58 -15.11
C HIS A 817 -8.23 50.69 -15.63
N VAL A 818 -6.90 50.51 -15.64
CA VAL A 818 -5.95 51.49 -16.20
C VAL A 818 -6.13 51.64 -17.71
N VAL A 819 -6.34 50.54 -18.45
CA VAL A 819 -6.59 50.57 -19.89
C VAL A 819 -7.92 51.28 -20.19
N ARG A 820 -8.98 50.98 -19.43
CA ARG A 820 -10.29 51.67 -19.50
C ARG A 820 -10.11 53.16 -19.23
N TYR A 821 -9.36 53.55 -18.20
CA TYR A 821 -9.04 54.94 -17.86
C TYR A 821 -8.32 55.67 -19.01
N LYS A 822 -7.27 55.08 -19.59
CA LYS A 822 -6.55 55.67 -20.73
C LYS A 822 -7.43 55.81 -21.97
N ARG A 823 -8.26 54.80 -22.29
CA ARG A 823 -9.21 54.86 -23.40
C ARG A 823 -10.26 55.95 -23.19
N TRP A 824 -10.77 56.10 -21.97
CA TRP A 824 -11.68 57.18 -21.61
C TRP A 824 -11.02 58.55 -21.77
N GLN A 825 -9.78 58.72 -21.28
CA GLN A 825 -9.05 59.97 -21.38
C GLN A 825 -8.87 60.40 -22.85
N ARG A 826 -8.51 59.46 -23.74
CA ARG A 826 -8.42 59.72 -25.20
C ARG A 826 -9.77 60.11 -25.78
N ARG A 827 -10.82 59.32 -25.54
CA ARG A 827 -12.18 59.65 -26.02
C ARG A 827 -12.66 61.02 -25.56
N ARG A 828 -12.39 61.40 -24.31
CA ARG A 828 -12.73 62.73 -23.78
C ARG A 828 -11.98 63.84 -24.51
N LEU A 829 -10.69 63.65 -24.80
CA LEU A 829 -9.89 64.59 -25.57
C LEU A 829 -10.41 64.69 -27.02
N ASP A 830 -10.63 63.56 -27.70
CA ASP A 830 -11.15 63.52 -29.08
C ASP A 830 -12.53 64.19 -29.19
N ALA A 831 -13.44 63.89 -28.26
CA ALA A 831 -14.76 64.52 -28.18
C ALA A 831 -14.64 66.04 -27.96
N SER A 832 -13.70 66.47 -27.12
CA SER A 832 -13.45 67.90 -26.87
C SER A 832 -12.89 68.60 -28.11
N VAL A 833 -11.97 67.94 -28.84
CA VAL A 833 -11.43 68.45 -30.12
C VAL A 833 -12.54 68.57 -31.16
N ASN A 834 -13.39 67.55 -31.29
CA ASN A 834 -14.52 67.56 -32.21
C ASN A 834 -15.55 68.65 -31.86
N LEU A 835 -15.79 68.88 -30.56
CA LEU A 835 -16.63 69.97 -30.07
C LEU A 835 -16.08 71.34 -30.49
N ILE A 836 -14.78 71.57 -30.26
CA ILE A 836 -14.10 72.82 -30.65
C ILE A 836 -14.15 72.99 -32.17
N ALA A 837 -13.89 71.93 -32.94
CA ALA A 837 -13.94 71.96 -34.40
C ALA A 837 -15.35 72.27 -34.93
N ALA A 838 -16.40 71.66 -34.34
CA ALA A 838 -17.80 71.94 -34.68
C ALA A 838 -18.19 73.39 -34.34
N ALA A 839 -17.78 73.89 -33.16
CA ALA A 839 -18.02 75.26 -32.73
C ALA A 839 -17.32 76.27 -33.64
N TRP A 840 -16.06 76.02 -34.00
CA TRP A 840 -15.29 76.87 -34.91
C TRP A 840 -15.85 76.87 -36.33
N LYS A 841 -16.28 75.70 -36.83
CA LYS A 841 -16.95 75.59 -38.14
C LYS A 841 -18.24 76.40 -38.17
N LEU A 842 -19.05 76.32 -37.11
CA LEU A 842 -20.25 77.14 -36.97
C LEU A 842 -19.93 78.64 -36.92
N PHE A 843 -18.92 79.05 -36.17
CA PHE A 843 -18.46 80.44 -36.11
C PHE A 843 -18.02 80.97 -37.48
N LYS A 844 -17.22 80.19 -38.23
CA LYS A 844 -16.76 80.55 -39.57
C LYS A 844 -17.92 80.66 -40.58
N LEU A 845 -18.90 79.75 -40.52
CA LEU A 845 -20.12 79.81 -41.33
C LEU A 845 -20.94 81.07 -40.99
N ARG A 846 -21.09 81.39 -39.70
CA ARG A 846 -21.79 82.60 -39.23
C ARG A 846 -21.11 83.89 -39.69
N ARG A 847 -19.77 83.92 -39.73
CA ARG A 847 -18.99 85.09 -40.18
C ARG A 847 -18.96 85.26 -41.71
N ARG A 848 -19.13 84.17 -42.48
CA ARG A 848 -19.21 84.20 -43.95
C ARG A 848 -20.62 84.52 -44.49
N SER A 849 -21.66 84.31 -43.69
CA SER A 849 -23.05 84.58 -44.06
C SER A 849 -23.38 86.07 -43.90
N SER A 850 -23.22 86.87 -44.97
CA SER A 850 -23.49 88.31 -44.96
C SER A 850 -24.95 88.71 -45.27
N SER A 851 -25.87 87.78 -45.54
CA SER A 851 -27.29 88.10 -45.69
C SER A 851 -28.16 86.83 -45.58
N LYS A 852 -29.43 87.01 -45.19
CA LYS A 852 -30.48 86.01 -44.89
C LYS A 852 -30.34 84.67 -45.64
N CYS A 853 -29.71 83.68 -45.01
CA CYS A 853 -29.84 82.25 -45.31
C CYS A 853 -30.24 81.53 -44.01
N PRO A 854 -31.09 80.50 -44.05
CA PRO A 854 -31.38 79.70 -42.86
C PRO A 854 -30.06 79.09 -42.38
N LEU A 855 -29.63 79.42 -41.16
CA LEU A 855 -28.43 78.81 -40.57
C LEU A 855 -28.56 77.30 -40.68
N ASP A 856 -27.56 76.68 -41.29
CA ASP A 856 -27.51 75.25 -41.59
C ASP A 856 -27.81 74.44 -40.32
N ALA A 857 -29.05 73.95 -40.18
CA ALA A 857 -29.56 73.29 -38.98
C ALA A 857 -28.70 72.07 -38.62
N THR A 858 -28.02 71.50 -39.62
CA THR A 858 -27.06 70.42 -39.51
C THR A 858 -25.83 70.79 -38.67
N ALA A 859 -25.31 72.03 -38.78
CA ALA A 859 -24.15 72.49 -38.03
C ALA A 859 -24.47 72.74 -36.54
N HIS A 860 -25.67 73.27 -36.25
CA HIS A 860 -26.16 73.41 -34.88
C HIS A 860 -26.41 72.06 -34.23
N ARG A 861 -27.09 71.15 -34.95
CA ARG A 861 -27.32 69.79 -34.49
C ARG A 861 -26.01 69.09 -34.16
N ARG A 862 -25.01 69.18 -35.05
CA ARG A 862 -23.69 68.57 -34.82
C ARG A 862 -22.94 69.18 -33.64
N LEU A 863 -23.08 70.49 -33.40
CA LEU A 863 -22.52 71.14 -32.21
C LEU A 863 -23.20 70.59 -30.94
N TYR A 864 -24.52 70.53 -30.90
CA TYR A 864 -25.27 69.97 -29.77
C TYR A 864 -24.94 68.50 -29.52
N GLU A 865 -24.82 67.68 -30.56
CA GLU A 865 -24.38 66.29 -30.48
C GLU A 865 -22.97 66.20 -29.85
N CYS A 866 -22.01 67.03 -30.29
CA CYS A 866 -20.68 67.06 -29.67
C CYS A 866 -20.71 67.58 -28.21
N MET A 867 -21.55 68.57 -27.89
CA MET A 867 -21.70 69.09 -26.52
C MET A 867 -22.27 68.03 -25.58
N GLN A 868 -23.30 67.32 -26.04
CA GLN A 868 -23.90 66.21 -25.31
C GLN A 868 -22.88 65.10 -25.10
N HIS A 869 -22.12 64.72 -26.15
CA HIS A 869 -21.12 63.67 -26.05
C HIS A 869 -19.98 64.00 -25.06
N VAL A 870 -19.50 65.26 -25.04
CA VAL A 870 -18.52 65.70 -24.05
C VAL A 870 -19.12 65.73 -22.64
N ARG A 871 -20.38 66.16 -22.49
CA ARG A 871 -21.07 66.17 -21.20
C ARG A 871 -21.22 64.75 -20.63
N GLU A 872 -21.62 63.79 -21.47
CA GLU A 872 -21.70 62.36 -21.12
C GLU A 872 -20.35 61.82 -20.67
N LEU A 873 -19.27 62.11 -21.40
CA LEU A 873 -17.91 61.67 -21.03
C LEU A 873 -17.37 62.37 -19.76
N ARG A 874 -17.84 63.59 -19.44
CA ARG A 874 -17.39 64.38 -18.28
C ARG A 874 -18.11 64.02 -16.99
N LEU A 875 -19.39 63.67 -17.06
CA LEU A 875 -20.18 63.23 -15.90
C LEU A 875 -19.70 61.90 -15.31
N GLY A 876 -18.71 61.29 -15.94
CA GLY A 876 -17.96 60.17 -15.38
C GLY A 876 -18.44 58.85 -15.94
N VAL A 877 -17.47 57.98 -16.17
CA VAL A 877 -17.63 56.58 -16.55
C VAL A 877 -18.15 55.83 -15.32
N VAL A 878 -19.45 55.97 -15.03
CA VAL A 878 -20.18 54.88 -14.36
C VAL A 878 -20.60 53.93 -15.47
N THR A 879 -19.62 53.30 -16.11
CA THR A 879 -19.91 52.11 -16.90
C THR A 879 -19.83 50.94 -15.92
N GLU A 880 -20.96 50.28 -15.68
CA GLU A 880 -21.05 49.08 -14.82
C GLU A 880 -20.93 49.31 -13.30
N GLY A 881 -21.12 50.54 -12.81
CA GLY A 881 -21.27 50.80 -11.35
C GLY A 881 -19.98 51.06 -10.56
N GLU A 882 -18.80 51.07 -11.18
CA GLU A 882 -17.52 51.30 -10.49
C GLU A 882 -16.78 52.57 -10.96
N ASP A 883 -16.28 53.37 -10.01
CA ASP A 883 -15.49 54.59 -10.29
C ASP A 883 -14.06 54.25 -10.71
N THR A 884 -13.91 53.83 -11.97
CA THR A 884 -12.61 53.49 -12.58
C THR A 884 -11.57 54.62 -12.47
N VAL A 885 -12.01 55.88 -12.48
CA VAL A 885 -11.12 57.04 -12.36
C VAL A 885 -10.64 57.21 -10.92
N GLY A 886 -11.55 57.08 -9.95
CA GLY A 886 -11.24 57.12 -8.52
C GLY A 886 -10.27 56.02 -8.10
N LEU A 887 -10.52 54.77 -8.52
CA LEU A 887 -9.66 53.62 -8.26
C LEU A 887 -8.25 53.80 -8.81
N VAL A 888 -8.11 54.21 -10.08
CA VAL A 888 -6.80 54.44 -10.69
C VAL A 888 -6.06 55.59 -10.00
N ARG A 889 -6.75 56.66 -9.59
CA ARG A 889 -6.15 57.75 -8.81
C ARG A 889 -5.73 57.33 -7.42
N GLN A 890 -6.52 56.47 -6.76
CA GLN A 890 -6.17 55.90 -5.47
C GLN A 890 -4.91 55.06 -5.57
N TRP A 891 -4.84 54.12 -6.52
CA TRP A 891 -3.63 53.31 -6.72
C TRP A 891 -2.42 54.15 -7.10
N HIS A 892 -2.63 55.21 -7.90
CA HIS A 892 -1.56 56.15 -8.22
C HIS A 892 -1.03 56.85 -6.96
N ARG A 893 -1.91 57.32 -6.08
CA ARG A 893 -1.52 57.89 -4.77
C ARG A 893 -0.78 56.87 -3.90
N GLU A 894 -1.33 55.67 -3.73
CA GLU A 894 -0.71 54.58 -2.95
C GLU A 894 0.68 54.21 -3.49
N SER A 895 0.92 54.34 -4.80
CA SER A 895 2.24 54.08 -5.41
C SER A 895 3.23 55.23 -5.27
N ILE A 896 2.77 56.49 -5.24
CA ILE A 896 3.63 57.69 -5.24
C ILE A 896 4.01 58.13 -3.82
N GLU A 897 3.09 58.05 -2.87
CA GLU A 897 3.33 58.44 -1.46
C GLU A 897 4.57 57.80 -0.84
N PRO A 898 4.83 56.49 -0.96
CA PRO A 898 6.04 55.90 -0.39
C PRO A 898 7.32 56.38 -1.08
N ILE A 899 7.29 56.65 -2.38
CA ILE A 899 8.44 57.20 -3.13
C ILE A 899 8.72 58.63 -2.66
N LEU A 900 7.69 59.46 -2.56
CA LEU A 900 7.81 60.83 -2.04
C LEU A 900 8.32 60.84 -0.59
N ALA A 901 7.81 59.95 0.27
CA ALA A 901 8.26 59.83 1.65
C ALA A 901 9.74 59.43 1.72
N GLN A 902 10.18 58.46 0.92
CA GLN A 902 11.58 58.06 0.84
C GLN A 902 12.49 59.20 0.33
N THR A 903 12.05 59.91 -0.71
CA THR A 903 12.80 61.02 -1.30
C THR A 903 12.93 62.19 -0.31
N ASN A 904 11.84 62.49 0.41
CA ASN A 904 11.83 63.51 1.45
C ASN A 904 12.73 63.13 2.63
N ALA A 905 12.74 61.86 3.05
CA ALA A 905 13.63 61.37 4.09
C ALA A 905 15.10 61.48 3.68
N GLN A 906 15.45 61.12 2.43
CA GLN A 906 16.79 61.32 1.89
C GLN A 906 17.17 62.80 1.87
N ARG A 907 16.27 63.66 1.38
CA ARG A 907 16.50 65.11 1.35
C ARG A 907 16.75 65.66 2.75
N ASN A 908 15.91 65.32 3.72
CA ASN A 908 16.07 65.79 5.09
C ASN A 908 17.40 65.32 5.68
N LYS A 909 17.76 64.05 5.45
CA LYS A 909 19.07 63.52 5.89
C LYS A 909 20.25 64.26 5.25
N THR A 910 20.19 64.58 3.95
CA THR A 910 21.24 65.38 3.30
C THR A 910 21.32 66.80 3.84
N VAL A 911 20.18 67.40 4.21
CA VAL A 911 20.13 68.72 4.84
C VAL A 911 20.76 68.66 6.23
N ASP A 912 20.40 67.67 7.05
CA ASP A 912 20.98 67.48 8.39
C ASP A 912 22.50 67.23 8.33
N GLU A 913 22.97 66.45 7.36
CA GLU A 913 24.41 66.24 7.11
C GLU A 913 25.13 67.53 6.69
N LEU A 914 24.47 68.40 5.91
CA LEU A 914 25.01 69.70 5.53
C LEU A 914 25.04 70.66 6.72
N GLU A 915 23.97 70.72 7.53
CA GLU A 915 23.93 71.54 8.74
C GLU A 915 25.00 71.13 9.75
N HIS A 916 25.23 69.83 9.93
CA HIS A 916 26.32 69.33 10.78
C HIS A 916 27.72 69.66 10.23
N LYS A 917 27.89 69.83 8.91
CA LYS A 917 29.18 70.26 8.34
C LYS A 917 29.39 71.78 8.44
N VAL A 918 28.32 72.55 8.59
CA VAL A 918 28.35 74.02 8.67
C VAL A 918 28.50 74.51 10.12
N ARG A 919 28.04 73.73 11.11
CA ARG A 919 28.38 73.92 12.53
C ARG A 919 29.74 73.32 12.85
#